data_AF-G0PI73-F1
#
_entry.id   AF-G0PI73-F1
#
_cell.length_a   1.000
_cell.length_b   1.000
_cell.length_c   1.000
_cell.angle_alpha   90.00
_cell.angle_beta   90.00
_cell.angle_gamma   90.00
#
_symmetry.space_group_name_H-M   'P 1'
#
loop_
_entity.id
_entity.type
_entity.pdbx_description
1 polymer ?
#
loop_
_entity_poly.entity_id
_entity_poly.type
_entity_poly.pdbx_seq_one_letter_code
_entity_poly.pdbx_strand_id
1 'polypeptide(L)'
;MQQAAAGLPPHQFSALLPIAFANLASQPDPSSPLHALCLQHVLFFVFHHFPDNIVSGLELALEGCNTNSTPASLLDSIVDKLEATEYMKKKSSFDLGSAKADECARVLSKRLDEARTKLPNFYGIWSRYLDSVTRLAQLFLFVPIRDGYEPNQAVSVLQRECYEYFARVAAVFSPLIAPYSPTHPPFSPSHEASAILVLDRFVEFLSSLHFNSSIPPGMQNIQSLVWQYYCEKLSILTHGTQHYYDVIERQLVRLNWQALWPSRLAITAMESCLDMRSPDCASFVSQIVARIPWSNILQTMHEDSRPSYLASLFGVLVRLAARPRNYDKVRASLLELTKSLSLRSDWNKISPEDAANIALAVTKSLPSDSLSNPVEMVSVIQVIWRKICCFVAREPYSETSLFKQKLWIQTECSLLLKSESSQIPAAYNSLISDVNSLALNHSNLREFRLVTRELTAMWKNITDTKLGESIVSIFAEYLATNPTSPLILTSVNTIIESLNVDQLTTALKVIEKIIAAYFLRTDSNWAELLHWIQFPNGSLKSIKSYLMTVPSSENKVQMLPLTLKVFMDYGGSDDNKFFDLHYYVVSIRPKHVTSEAGFVCLLARLIQWMAYRSPTLPASFAPTDDLLPPVIRYLGKSSKDESSFLTALISSKKSAHSQKMRVVLQIMELYLMQQTIGEGKRPRCEANSPVLNSRITTLKEMAQQKSNQNMSNAFNKATAYFVQIDTHHIQSSSKLLLEIGRCAFGDRFLSDV
;
A
#
# COMPACT_ATOMS: atom_id res chain seq x y z
N MET A 1 78.30 24.48 -6.35
CA MET A 1 77.07 25.01 -5.70
C MET A 1 76.52 24.11 -4.60
N GLN A 2 76.45 22.79 -4.75
CA GLN A 2 75.87 21.88 -3.73
C GLN A 2 76.53 21.97 -2.34
N GLN A 3 77.84 22.24 -2.23
CA GLN A 3 78.53 22.37 -0.94
C GLN A 3 78.27 23.69 -0.19
N ALA A 4 77.96 24.79 -0.89
CA ALA A 4 77.66 26.09 -0.26
C ALA A 4 76.19 26.19 0.19
N ALA A 5 75.29 25.50 -0.52
CA ALA A 5 73.87 25.43 -0.18
C ALA A 5 73.57 24.52 1.02
N ALA A 6 74.42 23.53 1.31
CA ALA A 6 74.21 22.54 2.37
C ALA A 6 74.16 23.12 3.80
N GLY A 7 74.78 24.30 4.04
CA GLY A 7 74.85 24.94 5.34
C GLY A 7 73.80 26.03 5.60
N LEU A 8 72.93 26.32 4.63
CA LEU A 8 71.90 27.36 4.78
C LEU A 8 70.64 26.79 5.46
N PRO A 9 70.00 27.53 6.36
CA PRO A 9 68.85 27.03 7.10
C PRO A 9 67.60 26.89 6.22
N PRO A 10 66.69 25.93 6.51
CA PRO A 10 65.53 25.60 5.68
C PRO A 10 64.63 26.81 5.35
N HIS A 11 64.44 27.73 6.30
CA HIS A 11 63.59 28.92 6.15
C HIS A 11 64.05 29.86 5.03
N GLN A 12 65.35 29.92 4.72
CA GLN A 12 65.87 30.74 3.62
C GLN A 12 65.48 30.16 2.25
N PHE A 13 65.48 28.82 2.12
CA PHE A 13 65.00 28.18 0.90
C PHE A 13 63.48 28.27 0.77
N SER A 14 62.75 28.14 1.87
CA SER A 14 61.29 28.36 1.87
C SER A 14 60.92 29.76 1.36
N ALA A 15 61.66 30.80 1.74
CA ALA A 15 61.46 32.16 1.24
C ALA A 15 61.79 32.32 -0.26
N LEU A 16 62.64 31.46 -0.84
CA LEU A 16 63.01 31.48 -2.25
C LEU A 16 62.10 30.59 -3.12
N LEU A 17 61.32 29.68 -2.52
CA LEU A 17 60.40 28.79 -3.25
C LEU A 17 59.42 29.54 -4.17
N PRO A 18 58.77 30.66 -3.76
CA PRO A 18 57.86 31.39 -4.65
C PRO A 18 58.55 31.90 -5.92
N ILE A 19 59.80 32.37 -5.80
CA ILE A 19 60.58 32.89 -6.93
C ILE A 19 61.00 31.74 -7.86
N ALA A 20 61.48 30.63 -7.30
CA ALA A 20 61.83 29.43 -8.07
C ALA A 20 60.61 28.86 -8.81
N PHE A 21 59.45 28.84 -8.14
CA PHE A 21 58.19 28.41 -8.74
C PHE A 21 57.73 29.36 -9.85
N ALA A 22 57.81 30.67 -9.66
CA ALA A 22 57.47 31.65 -10.70
C ALA A 22 58.35 31.49 -11.95
N ASN A 23 59.65 31.22 -11.76
CA ASN A 23 60.56 30.92 -12.86
C ASN A 23 60.15 29.66 -13.62
N LEU A 24 59.81 28.58 -12.91
CA LEU A 24 59.30 27.35 -13.53
C LEU A 24 57.98 27.60 -14.29
N ALA A 25 57.04 28.32 -13.68
CA ALA A 25 55.75 28.65 -14.29
C ALA A 25 55.90 29.51 -15.55
N SER A 26 56.94 30.35 -15.63
CA SER A 26 57.26 31.17 -16.82
C SER A 26 57.81 30.37 -18.00
N GLN A 27 58.16 29.09 -17.80
CA GLN A 27 58.74 28.20 -18.81
C GLN A 27 57.78 27.04 -19.09
N PRO A 28 56.73 27.24 -19.90
CA PRO A 28 55.65 26.26 -20.06
C PRO A 28 56.03 25.04 -20.92
N ASP A 29 57.10 25.11 -21.71
CA ASP A 29 57.53 24.03 -22.59
C ASP A 29 58.38 22.98 -21.84
N PRO A 30 57.85 21.76 -21.59
CA PRO A 30 58.56 20.72 -20.86
C PRO A 30 59.79 20.17 -21.60
N SER A 31 59.89 20.39 -22.92
CA SER A 31 61.00 19.93 -23.74
C SER A 31 62.22 20.85 -23.68
N SER A 32 62.06 22.06 -23.11
CA SER A 32 63.13 23.03 -22.97
C SER A 32 64.15 22.64 -21.88
N PRO A 33 65.46 22.69 -22.14
CA PRO A 33 66.49 22.51 -21.11
C PRO A 33 66.35 23.49 -19.94
N LEU A 34 65.83 24.69 -20.19
CA LEU A 34 65.58 25.69 -19.14
C LEU A 34 64.42 25.27 -18.23
N HIS A 35 63.37 24.66 -18.78
CA HIS A 35 62.29 24.09 -17.97
C HIS A 35 62.82 22.98 -17.05
N ALA A 36 63.63 22.06 -17.60
CA ALA A 36 64.24 20.99 -16.82
C ALA A 36 65.13 21.53 -15.68
N LEU A 37 65.92 22.58 -15.94
CA LEU A 37 66.74 23.23 -14.92
C LEU A 37 65.89 23.91 -13.82
N CYS A 38 64.86 24.68 -14.21
CA CYS A 38 63.95 25.32 -13.27
C CYS A 38 63.21 24.30 -12.41
N LEU A 39 62.78 23.18 -13.00
CA LEU A 39 62.14 22.06 -12.30
C LEU A 39 63.09 21.45 -11.26
N GLN A 40 64.35 21.19 -11.64
CA GLN A 40 65.37 20.70 -10.70
C GLN A 40 65.63 21.67 -9.55
N HIS A 41 65.63 22.98 -9.79
CA HIS A 41 65.81 23.99 -8.73
C HIS A 41 64.65 23.98 -7.74
N VAL A 42 63.40 23.95 -8.22
CA VAL A 42 62.22 23.84 -7.35
C VAL A 42 62.29 22.56 -6.53
N LEU A 43 62.55 21.42 -7.16
CA LEU A 43 62.69 20.13 -6.46
C LEU A 43 63.84 20.13 -5.45
N PHE A 44 64.97 20.75 -5.77
CA PHE A 44 66.08 20.86 -4.83
C PHE A 44 65.64 21.65 -3.58
N PHE A 45 64.95 22.77 -3.74
CA PHE A 45 64.49 23.58 -2.59
C PHE A 45 63.42 22.88 -1.75
N VAL A 46 62.49 22.17 -2.38
CA VAL A 46 61.44 21.40 -1.69
C VAL A 46 62.02 20.27 -0.85
N PHE A 47 63.07 19.59 -1.35
CA PHE A 47 63.70 18.44 -0.69
C PHE A 47 64.99 18.78 0.08
N HIS A 48 65.38 20.05 0.15
CA HIS A 48 66.53 20.50 0.94
C HIS A 48 66.20 20.44 2.43
N HIS A 49 67.01 19.72 3.22
CA HIS A 49 66.70 19.40 4.64
C HIS A 49 65.27 18.83 4.81
N PHE A 50 64.90 17.86 3.96
CA PHE A 50 63.59 17.21 4.04
C PHE A 50 63.31 16.64 5.45
N PRO A 51 62.09 16.81 6.02
CA PRO A 51 60.84 17.26 5.40
C PRO A 51 60.48 18.75 5.60
N ASP A 52 61.42 19.63 5.93
CA ASP A 52 61.08 20.98 6.43
C ASP A 52 60.30 21.85 5.42
N ASN A 53 60.64 21.77 4.13
CA ASN A 53 60.10 22.63 3.08
C ASN A 53 58.98 22.00 2.23
N ILE A 54 58.62 20.73 2.46
CA ILE A 54 57.65 20.01 1.61
C ILE A 54 56.26 20.64 1.63
N VAL A 55 55.82 21.13 2.78
CA VAL A 55 54.49 21.73 2.97
C VAL A 55 54.36 23.02 2.15
N SER A 56 55.34 23.92 2.26
CA SER A 56 55.36 25.18 1.49
C SER A 56 55.48 24.93 -0.02
N GLY A 57 56.30 23.93 -0.42
CA GLY A 57 56.43 23.53 -1.81
C GLY A 57 55.13 22.96 -2.39
N LEU A 58 54.48 22.06 -1.64
CA LEU A 58 53.21 21.46 -2.02
C LEU A 58 52.10 22.52 -2.11
N GLU A 59 52.03 23.44 -1.15
CA GLU A 59 51.04 24.52 -1.15
C GLU A 59 51.15 25.40 -2.40
N LEU A 60 52.37 25.82 -2.77
CA LEU A 60 52.62 26.60 -3.99
C LEU A 60 52.25 25.80 -5.25
N ALA A 61 52.63 24.52 -5.31
CA ALA A 61 52.31 23.67 -6.46
C ALA A 61 50.79 23.46 -6.62
N LEU A 62 50.04 23.29 -5.53
CA LEU A 62 48.59 23.13 -5.58
C LEU A 62 47.88 24.44 -5.91
N GLU A 63 48.37 25.58 -5.40
CA GLU A 63 47.82 26.89 -5.73
C GLU A 63 47.96 27.20 -7.22
N GLY A 64 49.13 26.92 -7.81
CA GLY A 64 49.37 27.08 -9.23
C GLY A 64 48.57 26.13 -10.13
N CYS A 65 47.97 25.06 -9.61
CA CYS A 65 47.07 24.20 -10.38
C CYS A 65 45.81 24.95 -10.83
N ASN A 66 45.30 25.88 -10.00
CA ASN A 66 44.09 26.64 -10.31
C ASN A 66 44.22 27.50 -11.57
N THR A 67 45.43 27.95 -11.88
CA THR A 67 45.75 28.82 -13.01
C THR A 67 46.48 28.10 -14.14
N ASN A 68 46.64 26.77 -14.06
CA ASN A 68 47.52 25.98 -14.93
C ASN A 68 48.98 26.45 -14.96
N SER A 69 49.43 27.13 -13.91
CA SER A 69 50.82 27.60 -13.77
C SER A 69 51.76 26.49 -13.29
N THR A 70 51.24 25.49 -12.59
CA THR A 70 52.01 24.30 -12.15
C THR A 70 52.18 23.32 -13.32
N PRO A 71 53.40 23.01 -13.77
CA PRO A 71 53.63 21.91 -14.71
C PRO A 71 53.29 20.56 -14.06
N ALA A 72 52.60 19.67 -14.78
CA ALA A 72 52.26 18.34 -14.25
C ALA A 72 53.50 17.54 -13.82
N SER A 73 54.60 17.69 -14.56
CA SER A 73 55.91 17.09 -14.28
C SER A 73 56.46 17.44 -12.89
N LEU A 74 56.07 18.59 -12.29
CA LEU A 74 56.48 18.94 -10.93
C LEU A 74 55.86 18.00 -9.90
N LEU A 75 54.54 17.78 -9.99
CA LEU A 75 53.85 16.88 -9.07
C LEU A 75 54.24 15.42 -9.30
N ASP A 76 54.45 15.02 -10.56
CA ASP A 76 54.98 13.68 -10.90
C ASP A 76 56.36 13.46 -10.29
N SER A 77 57.26 14.46 -10.39
CA SER A 77 58.59 14.37 -9.79
C SER A 77 58.54 14.31 -8.25
N ILE A 78 57.54 14.96 -7.61
CA ILE A 78 57.33 14.85 -6.16
C ILE A 78 56.81 13.45 -5.81
N VAL A 79 55.87 12.90 -6.59
CA VAL A 79 55.39 11.51 -6.46
C VAL A 79 56.54 10.52 -6.56
N ASP A 80 57.40 10.67 -7.56
CA ASP A 80 58.54 9.77 -7.79
C ASP A 80 59.58 9.88 -6.68
N LYS A 81 59.93 11.10 -6.25
CA LYS A 81 60.89 11.32 -5.15
C LYS A 81 60.39 10.80 -3.80
N LEU A 82 59.10 10.89 -3.54
CA LEU A 82 58.47 10.35 -2.33
C LEU A 82 58.04 8.88 -2.50
N GLU A 83 58.23 8.30 -3.69
CA GLU A 83 57.81 6.95 -4.05
C GLU A 83 56.33 6.66 -3.72
N ALA A 84 55.46 7.66 -3.92
CA ALA A 84 54.06 7.62 -3.51
C ALA A 84 53.24 6.53 -4.25
N THR A 85 53.79 5.94 -5.32
CA THR A 85 53.23 4.77 -6.01
C THR A 85 53.25 3.50 -5.16
N GLU A 86 54.18 3.37 -4.22
CA GLU A 86 54.27 2.23 -3.28
C GLU A 86 54.04 2.68 -1.82
N TYR A 87 53.05 3.56 -1.61
CA TYR A 87 52.81 4.26 -0.34
C TYR A 87 52.69 3.37 0.92
N MET A 88 52.34 2.09 0.75
CA MET A 88 52.22 1.11 1.84
C MET A 88 53.57 0.75 2.49
N LYS A 89 54.68 0.82 1.73
CA LYS A 89 56.00 0.39 2.19
C LYS A 89 56.75 1.57 2.78
N LYS A 90 57.41 1.38 3.93
CA LYS A 90 58.37 2.37 4.45
C LYS A 90 59.69 2.21 3.70
N LYS A 91 60.11 3.27 3.00
CA LYS A 91 61.40 3.32 2.28
C LYS A 91 62.29 4.42 2.84
N SER A 92 63.60 4.28 2.61
CA SER A 92 64.66 4.94 3.38
C SER A 92 65.17 6.28 2.83
N SER A 93 64.78 6.69 1.62
CA SER A 93 65.36 7.85 0.93
C SER A 93 64.86 9.20 1.46
N PHE A 94 63.56 9.32 1.77
CA PHE A 94 62.94 10.53 2.31
C PHE A 94 61.84 10.16 3.33
N ASP A 95 62.13 10.23 4.63
CA ASP A 95 61.13 9.94 5.69
C ASP A 95 60.33 11.21 6.03
N LEU A 96 59.04 11.21 5.69
CA LEU A 96 58.14 12.34 5.92
C LEU A 96 57.75 12.46 7.40
N GLY A 97 57.61 11.34 8.10
CA GLY A 97 57.05 11.29 9.45
C GLY A 97 55.54 11.64 9.53
N SER A 98 54.86 11.10 10.55
CA SER A 98 53.41 11.24 10.75
C SER A 98 52.92 12.69 10.85
N ALA A 99 53.62 13.55 11.61
CA ALA A 99 53.19 14.93 11.84
C ALA A 99 53.20 15.79 10.55
N LYS A 100 54.24 15.65 9.71
CA LYS A 100 54.33 16.37 8.44
C LYS A 100 53.43 15.79 7.37
N ALA A 101 53.22 14.47 7.36
CA ALA A 101 52.22 13.84 6.49
C ALA A 101 50.81 14.39 6.74
N ASP A 102 50.43 14.54 8.01
CA ASP A 102 49.14 15.14 8.38
C ASP A 102 49.03 16.62 7.94
N GLU A 103 50.10 17.40 8.08
CA GLU A 103 50.16 18.78 7.59
C GLU A 103 49.97 18.85 6.07
N CYS A 104 50.64 17.98 5.31
CA CYS A 104 50.46 17.86 3.85
C CYS A 104 49.03 17.45 3.46
N ALA A 105 48.41 16.50 4.19
CA ALA A 105 47.03 16.09 3.95
C ALA A 105 46.03 17.25 4.21
N ARG A 106 46.26 18.06 5.25
CA ARG A 106 45.47 19.26 5.52
C ARG A 106 45.62 20.32 4.43
N VAL A 107 46.83 20.53 3.91
CA VAL A 107 47.05 21.43 2.76
C VAL A 107 46.32 20.93 1.52
N LEU A 108 46.38 19.63 1.21
CA LEU A 108 45.63 19.04 0.09
C LEU A 108 44.13 19.28 0.24
N SER A 109 43.56 18.91 1.39
CA SER A 109 42.14 19.09 1.68
C SER A 109 41.70 20.53 1.48
N LYS A 110 42.42 21.49 2.11
CA LYS A 110 42.13 22.92 2.01
C LYS A 110 42.16 23.41 0.56
N ARG A 111 43.23 23.08 -0.19
CA ARG A 111 43.40 23.59 -1.56
C ARG A 111 42.41 22.97 -2.54
N LEU A 112 42.07 21.68 -2.37
CA LEU A 112 41.04 21.03 -3.18
C LEU A 112 39.65 21.60 -2.91
N ASP A 113 39.31 21.88 -1.65
CA ASP A 113 38.03 22.50 -1.28
C ASP A 113 37.91 23.94 -1.80
N GLU A 114 38.98 24.74 -1.65
CA GLU A 114 39.05 26.09 -2.22
C GLU A 114 38.92 26.08 -3.75
N ALA A 115 39.64 25.18 -4.42
CA ALA A 115 39.60 25.03 -5.87
C ALA A 115 38.20 24.61 -6.34
N ARG A 116 37.59 23.64 -5.65
CA ARG A 116 36.25 23.16 -5.97
C ARG A 116 35.20 24.26 -5.84
N THR A 117 35.34 25.12 -4.84
CA THR A 117 34.39 26.21 -4.57
C THR A 117 34.58 27.39 -5.52
N LYS A 118 35.82 27.73 -5.87
CA LYS A 118 36.15 28.92 -6.66
C LYS A 118 36.14 28.68 -8.18
N LEU A 119 36.38 27.44 -8.63
CA LEU A 119 36.51 27.13 -10.06
C LEU A 119 35.19 26.60 -10.66
N PRO A 120 34.61 27.28 -11.67
CA PRO A 120 33.39 26.79 -12.32
C PRO A 120 33.59 25.50 -13.12
N ASN A 121 34.82 25.22 -13.59
CA ASN A 121 35.19 23.99 -14.29
C ASN A 121 36.37 23.29 -13.59
N PHE A 122 36.16 22.89 -12.34
CA PHE A 122 37.19 22.23 -11.52
C PHE A 122 37.84 21.05 -12.26
N TYR A 123 37.07 20.08 -12.74
CA TYR A 123 37.59 18.89 -13.41
C TYR A 123 38.30 19.20 -14.74
N GLY A 124 37.84 20.20 -15.51
CA GLY A 124 38.51 20.59 -16.75
C GLY A 124 39.91 21.21 -16.52
N ILE A 125 40.16 21.78 -15.34
CA ILE A 125 41.46 22.34 -14.97
C ILE A 125 42.32 21.27 -14.27
N TRP A 126 41.75 20.62 -13.25
CA TRP A 126 42.49 19.75 -12.35
C TRP A 126 42.74 18.34 -12.88
N SER A 127 41.97 17.85 -13.86
CA SER A 127 42.04 16.46 -14.36
C SER A 127 43.46 15.98 -14.68
N ARG A 128 44.31 16.84 -15.26
CA ARG A 128 45.69 16.51 -15.62
C ARG A 128 46.62 16.30 -14.42
N TYR A 129 46.25 16.77 -13.24
CA TYR A 129 47.03 16.65 -11.99
C TYR A 129 46.47 15.57 -11.05
N LEU A 130 45.25 15.06 -11.30
CA LEU A 130 44.55 14.21 -10.34
C LEU A 130 45.25 12.88 -10.05
N ASP A 131 45.99 12.27 -11.00
CA ASP A 131 46.76 11.05 -10.68
C ASP A 131 47.86 11.33 -9.66
N SER A 132 48.68 12.36 -9.88
CA SER A 132 49.77 12.72 -8.97
C SER A 132 49.21 13.18 -7.61
N VAL A 133 48.17 14.03 -7.61
CA VAL A 133 47.50 14.53 -6.41
C VAL A 133 46.92 13.39 -5.56
N THR A 134 46.24 12.41 -6.19
CA THR A 134 45.63 11.30 -5.45
C THR A 134 46.66 10.30 -4.93
N ARG A 135 47.79 10.10 -5.62
CA ARG A 135 48.93 9.30 -5.09
C ARG A 135 49.57 9.96 -3.87
N LEU A 136 49.80 11.27 -3.95
CA LEU A 136 50.31 12.04 -2.80
C LEU A 136 49.31 11.99 -1.63
N ALA A 137 48.01 12.11 -1.92
CA ALA A 137 46.96 11.94 -0.91
C ALA A 137 47.04 10.57 -0.23
N GLN A 138 47.15 9.48 -1.00
CA GLN A 138 47.30 8.12 -0.46
C GLN A 138 48.53 8.03 0.47
N LEU A 139 49.69 8.56 0.05
CA LEU A 139 50.88 8.58 0.89
C LEU A 139 50.67 9.37 2.18
N PHE A 140 50.22 10.62 2.08
CA PHE A 140 50.08 11.51 3.24
C PHE A 140 49.04 11.00 4.24
N LEU A 141 47.97 10.36 3.76
CA LEU A 141 46.95 9.76 4.61
C LEU A 141 47.40 8.42 5.20
N PHE A 142 48.26 7.66 4.51
CA PHE A 142 48.71 6.34 4.97
C PHE A 142 49.88 6.40 5.95
N VAL A 143 50.81 7.33 5.81
CA VAL A 143 52.02 7.44 6.67
C VAL A 143 51.66 7.50 8.16
N PRO A 144 50.71 8.32 8.63
CA PRO A 144 50.29 8.33 10.04
C PRO A 144 49.76 6.99 10.53
N ILE A 145 49.04 6.26 9.67
CA ILE A 145 48.47 4.95 9.99
C ILE A 145 49.58 3.91 10.04
N ARG A 146 50.46 3.87 9.04
CA ARG A 146 51.58 2.93 8.97
C ARG A 146 52.50 3.06 10.19
N ASP A 147 52.80 4.30 10.60
CA ASP A 147 53.77 4.56 11.66
C ASP A 147 53.13 4.52 13.07
N GLY A 148 51.80 4.64 13.18
CA GLY A 148 51.08 4.74 14.46
C GLY A 148 50.09 3.61 14.77
N TYR A 149 49.79 2.72 13.83
CA TYR A 149 48.79 1.66 14.03
C TYR A 149 49.31 0.52 14.92
N GLU A 150 48.54 0.17 15.95
CA GLU A 150 48.83 -0.95 16.86
C GLU A 150 47.74 -2.03 16.78
N PRO A 151 48.05 -3.27 16.33
CA PRO A 151 47.03 -4.29 16.07
C PRO A 151 46.35 -4.87 17.32
N ASN A 152 46.97 -4.77 18.50
CA ASN A 152 46.52 -5.43 19.74
C ASN A 152 45.72 -4.51 20.68
N GLN A 153 45.28 -3.34 20.21
CA GLN A 153 44.47 -2.43 21.02
C GLN A 153 43.04 -2.91 21.20
N ALA A 154 42.36 -2.39 22.22
CA ALA A 154 40.93 -2.63 22.41
C ALA A 154 40.13 -2.13 21.19
N VAL A 155 39.10 -2.90 20.79
CA VAL A 155 38.30 -2.60 19.59
C VAL A 155 37.71 -1.19 19.63
N SER A 156 37.28 -0.69 20.79
CA SER A 156 36.74 0.68 20.93
C SER A 156 37.76 1.78 20.59
N VAL A 157 39.05 1.56 20.86
CA VAL A 157 40.13 2.48 20.49
C VAL A 157 40.34 2.43 18.98
N LEU A 158 40.42 1.23 18.41
CA LEU A 158 40.55 1.03 16.97
C LEU A 158 39.40 1.65 16.18
N GLN A 159 38.16 1.61 16.70
CA GLN A 159 37.01 2.25 16.09
C GLN A 159 37.12 3.78 16.07
N ARG A 160 37.54 4.38 17.20
CA ARG A 160 37.74 5.83 17.30
C ARG A 160 38.82 6.30 16.32
N GLU A 161 39.97 5.61 16.29
CA GLU A 161 41.05 5.92 15.35
C GLU A 161 40.59 5.76 13.89
N CYS A 162 39.91 4.65 13.58
CA CYS A 162 39.33 4.41 12.25
C CYS A 162 38.40 5.55 11.82
N TYR A 163 37.53 6.03 12.71
CA TYR A 163 36.66 7.18 12.46
C TYR A 163 37.46 8.46 12.18
N GLU A 164 38.45 8.78 13.03
CA GLU A 164 39.28 9.98 12.87
C GLU A 164 40.08 9.96 11.56
N TYR A 165 40.66 8.82 11.21
CA TYR A 165 41.38 8.66 9.94
C TYR A 165 40.43 8.74 8.76
N PHE A 166 39.27 8.08 8.81
CA PHE A 166 38.26 8.18 7.75
C PHE A 166 37.79 9.62 7.55
N ALA A 167 37.62 10.41 8.62
CA ALA A 167 37.27 11.82 8.51
C ALA A 167 38.33 12.63 7.74
N ARG A 168 39.62 12.35 7.95
CA ARG A 168 40.72 12.99 7.19
C ARG A 168 40.70 12.57 5.72
N VAL A 169 40.48 11.28 5.45
CA VAL A 169 40.33 10.75 4.08
C VAL A 169 39.15 11.42 3.39
N ALA A 170 38.00 11.49 4.04
CA ALA A 170 36.81 12.15 3.54
C ALA A 170 37.06 13.63 3.28
N ALA A 171 37.81 14.33 4.13
CA ALA A 171 38.16 15.74 3.91
C ALA A 171 38.97 15.96 2.61
N VAL A 172 39.93 15.07 2.31
CA VAL A 172 40.75 15.17 1.08
C VAL A 172 39.98 14.76 -0.17
N PHE A 173 39.20 13.67 -0.11
CA PHE A 173 38.52 13.13 -1.29
C PHE A 173 37.17 13.78 -1.58
N SER A 174 36.45 14.32 -0.58
CA SER A 174 35.11 14.91 -0.81
C SER A 174 35.06 16.00 -1.88
N PRO A 175 36.00 16.96 -1.95
CA PRO A 175 35.98 17.95 -3.02
C PRO A 175 36.09 17.34 -4.43
N LEU A 176 36.62 16.12 -4.54
CA LEU A 176 36.78 15.40 -5.80
C LEU A 176 35.54 14.57 -6.17
N ILE A 177 34.92 13.89 -5.19
CA ILE A 177 33.89 12.86 -5.46
C ILE A 177 32.50 13.22 -4.95
N ALA A 178 32.36 14.18 -4.03
CA ALA A 178 31.08 14.54 -3.46
C ALA A 178 30.41 15.68 -4.25
N PRO A 179 29.09 15.59 -4.51
CA PRO A 179 28.31 16.72 -4.97
C PRO A 179 28.31 17.84 -3.92
N TYR A 180 28.42 19.09 -4.36
CA TYR A 180 28.30 20.26 -3.48
C TYR A 180 26.86 20.78 -3.37
N SER A 181 25.98 20.40 -4.31
CA SER A 181 24.56 20.70 -4.28
C SER A 181 23.70 19.50 -4.71
N PRO A 182 22.41 19.44 -4.34
CA PRO A 182 21.48 18.38 -4.77
C PRO A 182 21.19 18.30 -6.28
N THR A 183 21.75 19.22 -7.06
CA THR A 183 21.43 19.42 -8.48
C THR A 183 22.65 19.33 -9.40
N HIS A 184 23.87 19.41 -8.87
CA HIS A 184 25.09 19.42 -9.68
C HIS A 184 26.03 18.27 -9.28
N PRO A 185 26.25 17.29 -10.18
CA PRO A 185 27.24 16.26 -9.94
C PRO A 185 28.66 16.87 -9.88
N PRO A 186 29.61 16.21 -9.20
CA PRO A 186 30.98 16.69 -9.08
C PRO A 186 31.70 16.79 -10.43
N PHE A 187 31.33 15.96 -11.41
CA PHE A 187 31.94 15.94 -12.73
C PHE A 187 30.89 15.72 -13.83
N SER A 188 31.20 16.19 -15.04
CA SER A 188 30.43 15.92 -16.26
C SER A 188 30.84 14.58 -16.89
N PRO A 189 30.02 14.01 -17.79
CA PRO A 189 30.33 12.76 -18.49
C PRO A 189 31.68 12.78 -19.23
N SER A 190 32.10 13.94 -19.76
CA SER A 190 33.39 14.10 -20.45
C SER A 190 34.62 13.84 -19.56
N HIS A 191 34.45 13.86 -18.23
CA HIS A 191 35.54 13.67 -17.26
C HIS A 191 35.44 12.32 -16.54
N GLU A 192 34.64 11.37 -17.06
CA GLU A 192 34.42 10.06 -16.46
C GLU A 192 35.72 9.30 -16.16
N ALA A 193 36.67 9.29 -17.10
CA ALA A 193 37.95 8.58 -16.92
C ALA A 193 38.75 9.12 -15.73
N SER A 194 38.79 10.45 -15.55
CA SER A 194 39.47 11.08 -14.42
C SER A 194 38.74 10.80 -13.09
N ALA A 195 37.40 10.82 -13.09
CA ALA A 195 36.62 10.49 -11.91
C ALA A 195 36.80 9.02 -11.49
N ILE A 196 36.83 8.10 -12.46
CA ILE A 196 37.15 6.68 -12.23
C ILE A 196 38.52 6.54 -11.57
N LEU A 197 39.55 7.24 -12.08
CA LEU A 197 40.89 7.21 -11.49
C LEU A 197 40.89 7.67 -10.02
N VAL A 198 40.21 8.77 -9.72
CA VAL A 198 40.11 9.26 -8.33
C VAL A 198 39.42 8.25 -7.42
N LEU A 199 38.30 7.67 -7.88
CA LEU A 199 37.55 6.69 -7.10
C LEU A 199 38.31 5.35 -6.97
N ASP A 200 39.06 4.94 -7.98
CA ASP A 200 39.96 3.79 -7.90
C ASP A 200 40.97 3.98 -6.76
N ARG A 201 41.60 5.15 -6.67
CA ARG A 201 42.56 5.49 -5.60
C ARG A 201 41.91 5.54 -4.23
N PHE A 202 40.70 6.09 -4.15
CA PHE A 202 39.91 6.11 -2.92
C PHE A 202 39.58 4.69 -2.42
N VAL A 203 39.07 3.83 -3.31
CA VAL A 203 38.69 2.45 -2.98
C VAL A 203 39.92 1.59 -2.66
N GLU A 204 41.01 1.74 -3.42
CA GLU A 204 42.30 1.10 -3.17
C GLU A 204 42.83 1.46 -1.78
N PHE A 205 42.82 2.76 -1.45
CA PHE A 205 43.25 3.25 -0.15
C PHE A 205 42.42 2.62 0.98
N LEU A 206 41.08 2.72 0.91
CA LEU A 206 40.20 2.17 1.93
C LEU A 206 40.33 0.66 2.10
N SER A 207 40.58 -0.06 1.00
CA SER A 207 40.81 -1.52 1.03
C SER A 207 42.15 -1.89 1.67
N SER A 208 43.15 -1.00 1.57
CA SER A 208 44.49 -1.20 2.12
C SER A 208 44.61 -0.93 3.63
N LEU A 209 43.59 -0.35 4.26
CA LEU A 209 43.60 -0.02 5.68
C LEU A 209 43.61 -1.27 6.56
N HIS A 210 44.56 -1.33 7.51
CA HIS A 210 44.70 -2.43 8.48
C HIS A 210 43.43 -2.64 9.34
N PHE A 211 42.60 -1.61 9.51
CA PHE A 211 41.34 -1.69 10.24
C PHE A 211 40.36 -2.74 9.67
N ASN A 212 40.43 -3.06 8.37
CA ASN A 212 39.54 -4.03 7.73
C ASN A 212 39.71 -5.46 8.27
N SER A 213 40.90 -5.82 8.77
CA SER A 213 41.14 -7.13 9.37
C SER A 213 40.95 -7.16 10.88
N SER A 214 41.02 -6.00 11.53
CA SER A 214 41.15 -5.91 12.99
C SER A 214 39.86 -5.50 13.70
N ILE A 215 38.95 -4.81 13.01
CA ILE A 215 37.63 -4.48 13.56
C ILE A 215 36.63 -5.57 13.13
N PRO A 216 36.00 -6.28 14.09
CA PRO A 216 35.06 -7.34 13.75
C PRO A 216 33.78 -6.78 13.09
N PRO A 217 33.08 -7.59 12.27
CA PRO A 217 31.74 -7.24 11.78
C PRO A 217 30.77 -6.96 12.93
N GLY A 218 29.80 -6.07 12.72
CA GLY A 218 28.84 -5.64 13.77
C GLY A 218 29.25 -4.36 14.49
N MET A 219 30.53 -3.99 14.40
CA MET A 219 31.08 -2.75 14.96
C MET A 219 31.19 -1.66 13.88
N GLN A 220 31.33 -0.40 14.28
CA GLN A 220 31.64 0.69 13.35
C GLN A 220 33.01 0.42 12.70
N ASN A 221 33.00 0.10 11.41
CA ASN A 221 34.15 -0.21 10.57
C ASN A 221 34.15 0.66 9.30
N ILE A 222 35.15 0.47 8.43
CA ILE A 222 35.29 1.24 7.19
C ILE A 222 34.02 1.21 6.34
N GLN A 223 33.38 0.04 6.18
CA GLN A 223 32.17 -0.08 5.36
C GLN A 223 30.99 0.69 5.95
N SER A 224 30.84 0.70 7.28
CA SER A 224 29.81 1.49 7.96
C SER A 224 30.03 3.00 7.79
N LEU A 225 31.30 3.45 7.81
CA LEU A 225 31.67 4.85 7.61
C LEU A 225 31.50 5.29 6.16
N VAL A 226 31.88 4.44 5.20
CA VAL A 226 31.61 4.67 3.77
C VAL A 226 30.11 4.72 3.50
N TRP A 227 29.31 3.85 4.13
CA TRP A 227 27.87 3.89 3.99
C TRP A 227 27.28 5.20 4.54
N GLN A 228 27.70 5.62 5.74
CA GLN A 228 27.30 6.90 6.31
C GLN A 228 27.66 8.07 5.38
N TYR A 229 28.91 8.09 4.90
CA TYR A 229 29.38 9.10 3.95
C TYR A 229 28.59 9.08 2.63
N TYR A 230 28.22 7.90 2.13
CA TYR A 230 27.39 7.78 0.95
C TYR A 230 26.00 8.41 1.16
N CYS A 231 25.34 8.11 2.27
CA CYS A 231 24.04 8.69 2.61
C CYS A 231 24.08 10.21 2.81
N GLU A 232 25.12 10.71 3.46
CA GLU A 232 25.21 12.13 3.86
C GLU A 232 25.77 13.03 2.75
N LYS A 233 26.70 12.52 1.93
CA LYS A 233 27.45 13.33 0.96
C LYS A 233 27.27 12.87 -0.47
N LEU A 234 27.41 11.57 -0.76
CA LEU A 234 27.46 11.10 -2.15
C LEU A 234 26.09 10.97 -2.81
N SER A 235 25.05 10.66 -2.04
CA SER A 235 23.71 10.36 -2.56
C SER A 235 22.75 11.55 -2.57
N ILE A 236 23.23 12.78 -2.32
CA ILE A 236 22.36 13.96 -2.14
C ILE A 236 21.69 14.45 -3.43
N LEU A 237 22.07 13.93 -4.59
CA LEU A 237 21.55 14.32 -5.89
C LEU A 237 20.10 13.86 -6.11
N THR A 238 19.34 14.61 -6.90
CA THR A 238 17.90 14.38 -7.08
C THR A 238 17.47 14.03 -8.51
N HIS A 239 18.16 14.50 -9.56
CA HIS A 239 17.77 14.25 -10.96
C HIS A 239 18.97 14.33 -11.92
N GLY A 240 18.87 13.70 -13.10
CA GLY A 240 19.84 13.85 -14.20
C GLY A 240 21.26 13.35 -13.90
N THR A 241 21.39 12.26 -13.14
CA THR A 241 22.65 11.92 -12.44
C THR A 241 23.14 10.49 -12.66
N GLN A 242 22.56 9.80 -13.63
CA GLN A 242 22.90 8.42 -13.95
C GLN A 242 24.41 8.21 -14.18
N HIS A 243 25.07 9.06 -14.97
CA HIS A 243 26.52 8.92 -15.24
C HIS A 243 27.37 8.98 -13.96
N TYR A 244 26.97 9.80 -12.99
CA TYR A 244 27.69 9.90 -11.72
C TYR A 244 27.44 8.66 -10.86
N TYR A 245 26.18 8.23 -10.70
CA TYR A 245 25.86 7.06 -9.89
C TYR A 245 26.41 5.77 -10.49
N ASP A 246 26.48 5.63 -11.82
CA ASP A 246 27.10 4.48 -12.49
C ASP A 246 28.59 4.36 -12.14
N VAL A 247 29.31 5.50 -12.12
CA VAL A 247 30.73 5.56 -11.74
C VAL A 247 30.93 5.25 -10.25
N ILE A 248 30.12 5.84 -9.38
CA ILE A 248 30.15 5.59 -7.93
C ILE A 248 29.85 4.11 -7.64
N GLU A 249 28.82 3.56 -8.25
CA GLU A 249 28.42 2.17 -8.11
C GLU A 249 29.52 1.21 -8.56
N ARG A 250 30.08 1.44 -9.76
CA ARG A 250 31.15 0.61 -10.33
C ARG A 250 32.35 0.50 -9.40
N GLN A 251 32.67 1.58 -8.67
CA GLN A 251 33.85 1.62 -7.83
C GLN A 251 33.58 1.19 -6.39
N LEU A 252 32.57 1.76 -5.73
CA LEU A 252 32.32 1.46 -4.32
C LEU A 252 31.85 0.03 -4.10
N VAL A 253 31.25 -0.64 -5.10
CA VAL A 253 30.82 -2.04 -4.96
C VAL A 253 31.99 -3.01 -4.71
N ARG A 254 33.22 -2.62 -5.06
CA ARG A 254 34.45 -3.43 -4.87
C ARG A 254 34.87 -3.55 -3.41
N LEU A 255 34.35 -2.70 -2.52
CA LEU A 255 34.60 -2.81 -1.09
C LEU A 255 33.97 -4.09 -0.51
N ASN A 256 34.52 -4.60 0.60
CA ASN A 256 34.01 -5.80 1.26
C ASN A 256 32.70 -5.55 2.03
N TRP A 257 31.59 -5.40 1.33
CA TRP A 257 30.28 -5.14 1.92
C TRP A 257 29.75 -6.24 2.86
N GLN A 258 30.35 -7.43 2.88
CA GLN A 258 30.00 -8.48 3.85
C GLN A 258 30.38 -8.09 5.28
N ALA A 259 31.35 -7.18 5.46
CA ALA A 259 31.73 -6.63 6.74
C ALA A 259 30.72 -5.59 7.27
N LEU A 260 29.82 -5.07 6.42
CA LEU A 260 28.77 -4.14 6.85
C LEU A 260 27.66 -4.91 7.55
N TRP A 261 27.54 -4.72 8.86
CA TRP A 261 26.41 -5.20 9.65
C TRP A 261 25.61 -3.97 10.07
N PRO A 262 24.60 -3.56 9.30
CA PRO A 262 23.97 -2.26 9.49
C PRO A 262 23.18 -2.23 10.80
N SER A 263 23.34 -1.15 11.56
CA SER A 263 22.41 -0.82 12.64
C SER A 263 21.03 -0.45 12.07
N ARG A 264 20.00 -0.40 12.91
CA ARG A 264 18.68 0.08 12.48
C ARG A 264 18.75 1.48 11.85
N LEU A 265 19.56 2.38 12.42
CA LEU A 265 19.77 3.73 11.87
C LEU A 265 20.34 3.69 10.45
N ALA A 266 21.29 2.78 10.18
CA ALA A 266 21.87 2.60 8.86
C ALA A 266 20.85 2.07 7.84
N ILE A 267 19.92 1.20 8.25
CA ILE A 267 18.81 0.73 7.40
C ILE A 267 17.81 1.87 7.13
N THR A 268 17.45 2.66 8.14
CA THR A 268 16.60 3.84 7.93
C THR A 268 17.26 4.85 6.99
N ALA A 269 18.59 4.97 7.01
CA ALA A 269 19.33 5.77 6.02
C ALA A 269 19.23 5.17 4.60
N MET A 270 19.18 3.84 4.44
CA MET A 270 18.87 3.19 3.15
C MET A 270 17.46 3.53 2.68
N GLU A 271 16.46 3.46 3.56
CA GLU A 271 15.08 3.82 3.24
C GLU A 271 14.97 5.29 2.79
N SER A 272 15.57 6.19 3.56
CA SER A 272 15.67 7.63 3.26
C SER A 272 16.35 7.90 1.92
N CYS A 273 17.44 7.18 1.63
CA CYS A 273 18.15 7.29 0.35
C CYS A 273 17.25 6.87 -0.82
N LEU A 274 16.54 5.75 -0.69
CA LEU A 274 15.64 5.24 -1.74
C LEU A 274 14.35 6.06 -1.90
N ASP A 275 13.91 6.78 -0.86
CA ASP A 275 12.66 7.54 -0.88
C ASP A 275 12.82 8.99 -1.34
N MET A 276 13.94 9.63 -0.98
CA MET A 276 14.15 11.09 -1.16
C MET A 276 15.23 11.48 -2.18
N ARG A 277 16.07 10.54 -2.62
CA ARG A 277 17.19 10.83 -3.54
C ARG A 277 16.88 10.42 -4.97
N SER A 278 17.82 10.69 -5.88
CA SER A 278 17.73 10.26 -7.27
C SER A 278 17.48 8.75 -7.35
N PRO A 279 16.54 8.28 -8.18
CA PRO A 279 16.24 6.85 -8.30
C PRO A 279 17.40 6.04 -8.89
N ASP A 280 18.42 6.70 -9.45
CA ASP A 280 19.62 6.07 -9.99
C ASP A 280 20.53 5.54 -8.86
N CYS A 281 20.35 6.00 -7.61
CA CYS A 281 21.10 5.51 -6.45
C CYS A 281 20.69 4.07 -6.05
N ALA A 282 19.50 3.63 -6.46
CA ALA A 282 18.90 2.38 -6.00
C ALA A 282 19.69 1.14 -6.45
N SER A 283 20.33 1.19 -7.62
CA SER A 283 21.17 0.09 -8.13
C SER A 283 22.32 -0.21 -7.16
N PHE A 284 23.03 0.82 -6.69
CA PHE A 284 24.10 0.61 -5.72
C PHE A 284 23.59 0.12 -4.36
N VAL A 285 22.47 0.66 -3.88
CA VAL A 285 21.86 0.20 -2.61
C VAL A 285 21.45 -1.27 -2.70
N SER A 286 20.85 -1.72 -3.81
CA SER A 286 20.50 -3.15 -3.97
C SER A 286 21.73 -4.04 -3.97
N GLN A 287 22.82 -3.60 -4.58
CA GLN A 287 24.09 -4.29 -4.59
C GLN A 287 24.70 -4.45 -3.18
N ILE A 288 24.58 -3.43 -2.33
CA ILE A 288 24.98 -3.53 -0.92
C ILE A 288 24.06 -4.50 -0.19
N VAL A 289 22.74 -4.31 -0.28
CA VAL A 289 21.75 -5.15 0.42
C VAL A 289 21.92 -6.63 0.07
N ALA A 290 22.19 -6.97 -1.20
CA ALA A 290 22.39 -8.36 -1.61
C ALA A 290 23.67 -9.00 -1.05
N ARG A 291 24.67 -8.20 -0.62
CA ARG A 291 25.98 -8.69 -0.13
C ARG A 291 26.06 -8.74 1.40
N ILE A 292 25.12 -8.14 2.12
CA ILE A 292 25.08 -8.18 3.59
C ILE A 292 24.67 -9.58 4.06
N PRO A 293 25.36 -10.17 5.07
CA PRO A 293 25.07 -11.51 5.57
C PRO A 293 23.85 -11.53 6.51
N TRP A 294 22.66 -11.18 6.00
CA TRP A 294 21.44 -11.00 6.80
C TRP A 294 21.08 -12.18 7.70
N SER A 295 21.30 -13.42 7.24
CA SER A 295 21.04 -14.62 8.03
C SER A 295 21.81 -14.62 9.35
N ASN A 296 23.10 -14.27 9.29
CA ASN A 296 24.00 -14.28 10.45
C ASN A 296 23.61 -13.16 11.40
N ILE A 297 23.37 -11.96 10.86
CA ILE A 297 22.98 -10.78 11.66
C ILE A 297 21.68 -11.07 12.42
N LEU A 298 20.65 -11.57 11.73
CA LEU A 298 19.34 -11.86 12.32
C LEU A 298 19.38 -12.97 13.38
N GLN A 299 20.29 -13.94 13.24
CA GLN A 299 20.49 -15.00 14.24
C GLN A 299 21.16 -14.47 15.53
N THR A 300 22.08 -13.52 15.40
CA THR A 300 22.78 -12.92 16.56
C THR A 300 21.97 -11.84 17.29
N MET A 301 20.88 -11.36 16.69
CA MET A 301 20.06 -10.28 17.23
C MET A 301 19.15 -10.74 18.38
N HIS A 302 19.06 -9.88 19.41
CA HIS A 302 18.12 -10.06 20.52
C HIS A 302 16.67 -10.09 20.02
N GLU A 303 15.83 -10.93 20.63
CA GLU A 303 14.47 -11.18 20.17
C GLU A 303 13.61 -9.92 20.15
N ASP A 304 13.76 -9.05 21.15
CA ASP A 304 12.95 -7.83 21.30
C ASP A 304 13.25 -6.75 20.24
N SER A 305 14.50 -6.66 19.77
CA SER A 305 14.90 -5.65 18.78
C SER A 305 14.61 -6.10 17.35
N ARG A 306 14.53 -7.41 17.13
CA ARG A 306 14.41 -8.06 15.82
C ARG A 306 13.18 -7.61 15.01
N PRO A 307 11.96 -7.46 15.57
CA PRO A 307 10.80 -7.05 14.79
C PRO A 307 10.96 -5.67 14.16
N SER A 308 11.43 -4.69 14.94
CA SER A 308 11.64 -3.33 14.43
C SER A 308 12.75 -3.26 13.37
N TYR A 309 13.78 -4.10 13.50
CA TYR A 309 14.84 -4.23 12.52
C TYR A 309 14.34 -4.84 11.20
N LEU A 310 13.54 -5.91 11.30
CA LEU A 310 12.89 -6.55 10.16
C LEU A 310 11.93 -5.60 9.44
N ALA A 311 11.23 -4.73 10.17
CA ALA A 311 10.34 -3.73 9.61
C ALA A 311 11.09 -2.74 8.69
N SER A 312 12.18 -2.15 9.18
CA SER A 312 13.02 -1.26 8.36
C SER A 312 13.66 -1.98 7.18
N LEU A 313 14.13 -3.23 7.35
CA LEU A 313 14.67 -4.03 6.24
C LEU A 313 13.60 -4.28 5.17
N PHE A 314 12.38 -4.64 5.58
CA PHE A 314 11.28 -4.85 4.64
C PHE A 314 10.92 -3.57 3.87
N GLY A 315 10.92 -2.41 4.53
CA GLY A 315 10.72 -1.12 3.88
C GLY A 315 11.78 -0.77 2.82
N VAL A 316 13.04 -1.20 3.01
CA VAL A 316 14.08 -1.14 1.97
C VAL A 316 13.75 -2.08 0.81
N LEU A 317 13.42 -3.35 1.11
CA LEU A 317 13.14 -4.36 0.08
C LEU A 317 11.95 -3.99 -0.81
N VAL A 318 10.88 -3.41 -0.24
CA VAL A 318 9.72 -2.90 -0.99
C VAL A 318 10.14 -1.83 -2.01
N ARG A 319 11.00 -0.90 -1.61
CA ARG A 319 11.50 0.18 -2.49
C ARG A 319 12.46 -0.33 -3.56
N LEU A 320 13.28 -1.33 -3.24
CA LEU A 320 14.11 -1.99 -4.23
C LEU A 320 13.26 -2.76 -5.25
N ALA A 321 12.26 -3.52 -4.79
CA ALA A 321 11.38 -4.32 -5.64
C ALA A 321 10.49 -3.48 -6.57
N ALA A 322 10.26 -2.20 -6.25
CA ALA A 322 9.42 -1.27 -6.99
C ALA A 322 9.73 -1.18 -8.49
N ARG A 323 11.00 -1.30 -8.90
CA ARG A 323 11.41 -1.21 -10.31
C ARG A 323 12.48 -2.27 -10.61
N PRO A 324 12.35 -3.08 -11.67
CA PRO A 324 13.36 -4.08 -12.04
C PRO A 324 14.78 -3.51 -12.14
N ARG A 325 14.91 -2.33 -12.78
CA ARG A 325 16.19 -1.61 -12.93
C ARG A 325 16.95 -1.36 -11.62
N ASN A 326 16.25 -1.32 -10.47
CA ASN A 326 16.89 -1.10 -9.18
C ASN A 326 17.73 -2.30 -8.75
N TYR A 327 17.46 -3.51 -9.27
CA TYR A 327 18.10 -4.74 -8.83
C TYR A 327 18.53 -5.66 -9.98
N ASP A 328 18.49 -5.22 -11.24
CA ASP A 328 18.83 -6.05 -12.40
C ASP A 328 20.23 -6.70 -12.29
N LYS A 329 21.23 -5.97 -11.77
CA LYS A 329 22.61 -6.47 -11.57
C LYS A 329 22.73 -7.55 -10.49
N VAL A 330 21.77 -7.64 -9.57
CA VAL A 330 21.78 -8.58 -8.42
C VAL A 330 20.45 -9.34 -8.30
N ARG A 331 19.72 -9.50 -9.40
CA ARG A 331 18.36 -10.04 -9.42
C ARG A 331 18.26 -11.40 -8.73
N ALA A 332 19.18 -12.32 -9.04
CA ALA A 332 19.19 -13.65 -8.44
C ALA A 332 19.43 -13.60 -6.93
N SER A 333 20.48 -12.91 -6.48
CA SER A 333 20.85 -12.81 -5.07
C SER A 333 19.80 -12.09 -4.23
N LEU A 334 19.21 -11.01 -4.74
CA LEU A 334 18.17 -10.28 -4.01
C LEU A 334 16.86 -11.07 -3.92
N LEU A 335 16.50 -11.79 -4.98
CA LEU A 335 15.35 -12.68 -4.96
C LEU A 335 15.56 -13.84 -3.98
N GLU A 336 16.73 -14.46 -3.98
CA GLU A 336 17.10 -15.52 -3.03
C GLU A 336 17.02 -15.03 -1.58
N LEU A 337 17.58 -13.85 -1.30
CA LEU A 337 17.46 -13.20 0.00
C LEU A 337 15.98 -13.01 0.40
N THR A 338 15.17 -12.48 -0.50
CA THR A 338 13.75 -12.18 -0.21
C THR A 338 12.95 -13.48 -0.01
N LYS A 339 13.25 -14.53 -0.77
CA LYS A 339 12.68 -15.88 -0.58
C LYS A 339 13.06 -16.45 0.79
N SER A 340 14.34 -16.41 1.16
CA SER A 340 14.82 -16.80 2.50
C SER A 340 14.08 -16.06 3.61
N LEU A 341 13.98 -14.73 3.48
CA LEU A 341 13.25 -13.88 4.42
C LEU A 341 11.75 -14.24 4.48
N SER A 342 11.13 -14.59 3.35
CA SER A 342 9.73 -15.02 3.30
C SER A 342 9.45 -16.30 4.07
N LEU A 343 10.45 -17.16 4.30
CA LEU A 343 10.28 -18.41 5.07
C LEU A 343 10.19 -18.18 6.57
N ARG A 344 10.58 -17.00 7.07
CA ARG A 344 10.50 -16.70 8.50
C ARG A 344 9.06 -16.71 9.02
N SER A 345 8.91 -17.07 10.29
CA SER A 345 7.62 -17.13 11.00
C SER A 345 7.36 -15.93 11.91
N ASP A 346 8.37 -15.12 12.21
CA ASP A 346 8.29 -14.03 13.19
C ASP A 346 7.87 -12.67 12.60
N TRP A 347 7.45 -12.63 11.34
CA TRP A 347 6.94 -11.41 10.68
C TRP A 347 5.71 -10.82 11.39
N ASN A 348 4.86 -11.68 11.97
CA ASN A 348 3.68 -11.25 12.72
C ASN A 348 4.01 -10.51 14.03
N LYS A 349 5.26 -10.58 14.52
CA LYS A 349 5.72 -9.86 15.73
C LYS A 349 6.01 -8.37 15.49
N ILE A 350 6.04 -7.89 14.24
CA ILE A 350 6.24 -6.47 13.92
C ILE A 350 5.15 -5.61 14.60
N SER A 351 5.49 -4.43 15.11
CA SER A 351 4.50 -3.59 15.81
C SER A 351 3.40 -3.08 14.85
N PRO A 352 2.19 -2.75 15.34
CA PRO A 352 1.17 -2.07 14.53
C PRO A 352 1.64 -0.76 13.90
N GLU A 353 2.45 0.00 14.62
CA GLU A 353 3.01 1.29 14.16
C GLU A 353 3.96 1.09 12.99
N ASP A 354 4.88 0.13 13.10
CA ASP A 354 5.79 -0.24 12.02
C ASP A 354 5.03 -0.81 10.82
N ALA A 355 4.00 -1.62 11.04
CA ALA A 355 3.15 -2.14 9.97
C ALA A 355 2.41 -1.02 9.21
N ALA A 356 1.97 0.04 9.90
CA ALA A 356 1.37 1.21 9.26
C ALA A 356 2.38 1.99 8.40
N ASN A 357 3.63 2.15 8.89
CA ASN A 357 4.70 2.77 8.10
C ASN A 357 5.04 1.95 6.84
N ILE A 358 5.05 0.63 6.98
CA ILE A 358 5.23 -0.29 5.85
C ILE A 358 4.07 -0.19 4.86
N ALA A 359 2.81 -0.12 5.31
CA ALA A 359 1.64 0.04 4.45
C ALA A 359 1.77 1.27 3.53
N LEU A 360 2.25 2.40 4.09
CA LEU A 360 2.54 3.62 3.32
C LEU A 360 3.64 3.38 2.29
N ALA A 361 4.74 2.71 2.66
CA ALA A 361 5.83 2.39 1.75
C ALA A 361 5.39 1.46 0.60
N VAL A 362 4.61 0.43 0.90
CA VAL A 362 4.03 -0.52 -0.07
C VAL A 362 3.13 0.23 -1.04
N THR A 363 2.18 1.01 -0.53
CA THR A 363 1.28 1.81 -1.35
C THR A 363 2.05 2.78 -2.24
N LYS A 364 3.03 3.51 -1.71
CA LYS A 364 3.78 4.54 -2.44
C LYS A 364 4.71 3.94 -3.52
N SER A 365 5.34 2.80 -3.24
CA SER A 365 6.48 2.32 -4.01
C SER A 365 6.14 1.23 -5.03
N LEU A 366 5.21 0.32 -4.71
CA LEU A 366 4.90 -0.78 -5.62
C LEU A 366 4.24 -0.29 -6.92
N PRO A 367 4.50 -0.96 -8.06
CA PRO A 367 3.95 -0.56 -9.34
C PRO A 367 2.42 -0.80 -9.41
N SER A 368 1.75 -0.10 -10.33
CA SER A 368 0.29 -0.13 -10.48
C SER A 368 -0.25 -1.50 -10.89
N ASP A 369 0.54 -2.34 -11.54
CA ASP A 369 0.20 -3.70 -11.97
C ASP A 369 0.60 -4.78 -10.96
N SER A 370 1.06 -4.38 -9.77
CA SER A 370 1.53 -5.31 -8.72
C SER A 370 0.49 -6.34 -8.27
N LEU A 371 -0.81 -6.09 -8.44
CA LEU A 371 -1.87 -7.04 -8.08
C LEU A 371 -2.32 -7.92 -9.26
N SER A 372 -2.25 -7.40 -10.48
CA SER A 372 -2.76 -8.07 -11.68
C SER A 372 -1.70 -8.92 -12.36
N ASN A 373 -0.45 -8.47 -12.37
CA ASN A 373 0.68 -9.16 -13.01
C ASN A 373 1.98 -8.94 -12.21
N PRO A 374 2.07 -9.42 -10.96
CA PRO A 374 3.28 -9.23 -10.16
C PRO A 374 4.47 -9.97 -10.78
N VAL A 375 5.59 -9.25 -10.92
CA VAL A 375 6.90 -9.89 -11.12
C VAL A 375 7.25 -10.71 -9.89
N GLU A 376 7.98 -11.81 -10.06
CA GLU A 376 8.32 -12.78 -9.01
C GLU A 376 8.81 -12.12 -7.69
N MET A 377 9.67 -11.11 -7.77
CA MET A 377 10.15 -10.36 -6.61
C MET A 377 9.00 -9.71 -5.82
N VAL A 378 8.06 -9.07 -6.52
CA VAL A 378 6.87 -8.43 -5.92
C VAL A 378 5.95 -9.49 -5.30
N SER A 379 5.78 -10.65 -5.94
CA SER A 379 5.00 -11.75 -5.38
C SER A 379 5.55 -12.22 -4.03
N VAL A 380 6.88 -12.36 -3.90
CA VAL A 380 7.51 -12.76 -2.63
C VAL A 380 7.38 -11.65 -1.58
N ILE A 381 7.49 -10.37 -1.97
CA ILE A 381 7.24 -9.23 -1.09
C ILE A 381 5.79 -9.24 -0.56
N GLN A 382 4.80 -9.53 -1.41
CA GLN A 382 3.40 -9.66 -1.00
C GLN A 382 3.18 -10.81 0.00
N VAL A 383 3.91 -11.93 -0.13
CA VAL A 383 3.87 -13.03 0.85
C VAL A 383 4.36 -12.56 2.22
N ILE A 384 5.48 -11.84 2.28
CA ILE A 384 5.98 -11.27 3.54
C ILE A 384 4.96 -10.27 4.09
N TRP A 385 4.43 -9.38 3.24
CA TRP A 385 3.44 -8.38 3.63
C TRP A 385 2.20 -9.01 4.28
N ARG A 386 1.64 -10.07 3.69
CA ARG A 386 0.53 -10.84 4.28
C ARG A 386 0.86 -11.35 5.69
N LYS A 387 2.08 -11.84 5.92
CA LYS A 387 2.52 -12.31 7.25
C LYS A 387 2.68 -11.18 8.27
N ILE A 388 3.27 -10.06 7.87
CA ILE A 388 3.40 -8.85 8.72
C ILE A 388 2.01 -8.41 9.19
N CYS A 389 1.05 -8.45 8.27
CA CYS A 389 -0.32 -8.04 8.49
C CYS A 389 -1.21 -9.06 9.20
N CYS A 390 -0.67 -10.21 9.66
CA CYS A 390 -1.48 -11.26 10.27
C CYS A 390 -2.62 -11.76 9.33
N PHE A 391 -2.46 -11.61 8.02
CA PHE A 391 -3.46 -11.98 7.00
C PHE A 391 -3.23 -13.45 6.58
N VAL A 392 -3.37 -14.36 7.53
CA VAL A 392 -3.14 -15.80 7.37
C VAL A 392 -4.26 -16.57 8.09
N ALA A 393 -4.78 -17.63 7.47
CA ALA A 393 -5.98 -18.35 7.90
C ALA A 393 -5.94 -18.98 9.32
N ARG A 394 -4.79 -19.03 9.98
CA ARG A 394 -4.62 -19.65 11.31
C ARG A 394 -4.05 -18.69 12.37
N GLU A 395 -4.04 -17.39 12.08
CA GLU A 395 -3.57 -16.42 13.05
C GLU A 395 -4.62 -16.24 14.17
N PRO A 396 -4.24 -16.33 15.46
CA PRO A 396 -5.17 -16.14 16.56
C PRO A 396 -5.67 -14.69 16.60
N TYR A 397 -6.97 -14.54 16.86
CA TYR A 397 -7.59 -13.21 17.02
C TYR A 397 -6.95 -12.43 18.19
N SER A 398 -6.63 -11.18 17.90
CA SER A 398 -6.21 -10.14 18.84
C SER A 398 -6.52 -8.78 18.21
N GLU A 399 -6.69 -7.73 19.02
CA GLU A 399 -6.90 -6.36 18.50
C GLU A 399 -5.75 -5.93 17.58
N THR A 400 -4.52 -6.33 17.91
CA THR A 400 -3.32 -6.13 17.11
C THR A 400 -3.41 -6.80 15.73
N SER A 401 -3.80 -8.07 15.67
CA SER A 401 -3.96 -8.80 14.39
C SER A 401 -5.10 -8.21 13.55
N LEU A 402 -6.23 -7.82 14.16
CA LEU A 402 -7.36 -7.21 13.47
C LEU A 402 -6.96 -5.86 12.84
N PHE A 403 -6.25 -5.01 13.59
CA PHE A 403 -5.74 -3.73 13.09
C PHE A 403 -4.81 -3.93 11.88
N LYS A 404 -3.91 -4.90 11.96
CA LYS A 404 -2.98 -5.23 10.88
C LYS A 404 -3.67 -5.83 9.65
N GLN A 405 -4.68 -6.67 9.83
CA GLN A 405 -5.50 -7.19 8.73
C GLN A 405 -6.27 -6.06 8.03
N LYS A 406 -6.77 -5.09 8.79
CA LYS A 406 -7.38 -3.87 8.25
C LYS A 406 -6.38 -3.08 7.40
N LEU A 407 -5.17 -2.85 7.91
CA LEU A 407 -4.10 -2.19 7.14
C LEU A 407 -3.78 -2.91 5.83
N TRP A 408 -3.80 -4.24 5.83
CA TRP A 408 -3.59 -5.04 4.63
C TRP A 408 -4.64 -4.70 3.57
N ILE A 409 -5.93 -4.81 3.90
CA ILE A 409 -7.01 -4.51 2.96
C ILE A 409 -6.94 -3.07 2.46
N GLN A 410 -6.68 -2.11 3.35
CA GLN A 410 -6.55 -0.71 2.96
C GLN A 410 -5.41 -0.50 1.95
N THR A 411 -4.30 -1.21 2.14
CA THR A 411 -3.14 -1.16 1.24
C THR A 411 -3.46 -1.79 -0.10
N GLU A 412 -4.04 -3.00 -0.12
CA GLU A 412 -4.42 -3.70 -1.36
C GLU A 412 -5.48 -2.91 -2.15
N CYS A 413 -6.50 -2.37 -1.48
CA CYS A 413 -7.49 -1.49 -2.11
C CYS A 413 -6.85 -0.23 -2.68
N SER A 414 -5.85 0.35 -2.00
CA SER A 414 -5.13 1.54 -2.49
C SER A 414 -4.25 1.22 -3.70
N LEU A 415 -3.60 0.05 -3.73
CA LEU A 415 -2.85 -0.42 -4.90
C LEU A 415 -3.77 -0.69 -6.08
N LEU A 416 -4.93 -1.32 -5.83
CA LEU A 416 -5.94 -1.61 -6.83
C LEU A 416 -6.46 -0.33 -7.50
N LEU A 417 -6.67 0.74 -6.73
CA LEU A 417 -7.08 2.05 -7.27
C LEU A 417 -6.00 2.77 -8.10
N LYS A 418 -4.74 2.30 -8.06
CA LYS A 418 -3.65 2.77 -8.94
C LYS A 418 -3.55 1.98 -10.24
N SER A 419 -4.12 0.78 -10.28
CA SER A 419 -4.13 -0.08 -11.46
C SER A 419 -4.99 0.50 -12.58
N GLU A 420 -4.78 0.01 -13.80
CA GLU A 420 -5.66 0.35 -14.92
C GLU A 420 -7.08 -0.15 -14.69
N SER A 421 -8.10 0.64 -15.06
CA SER A 421 -9.51 0.31 -14.83
C SER A 421 -9.94 -1.05 -15.40
N SER A 422 -9.28 -1.55 -16.45
CA SER A 422 -9.53 -2.86 -17.06
C SER A 422 -9.10 -4.04 -16.18
N GLN A 423 -8.11 -3.85 -15.30
CA GLN A 423 -7.53 -4.90 -14.47
C GLN A 423 -8.18 -4.99 -13.09
N ILE A 424 -8.78 -3.87 -12.64
CA ILE A 424 -9.41 -3.75 -11.31
C ILE A 424 -10.48 -4.83 -11.04
N PRO A 425 -11.42 -5.13 -11.97
CA PRO A 425 -12.46 -6.12 -11.74
C PRO A 425 -11.95 -7.51 -11.32
N ALA A 426 -10.96 -8.04 -12.04
CA ALA A 426 -10.41 -9.38 -11.79
C ALA A 426 -9.63 -9.43 -10.46
N ALA A 427 -8.78 -8.42 -10.21
CA ALA A 427 -8.02 -8.31 -8.98
C ALA A 427 -8.93 -8.10 -7.75
N TYR A 428 -10.00 -7.31 -7.89
CA TYR A 428 -11.00 -7.16 -6.83
C TYR A 428 -11.71 -8.48 -6.49
N ASN A 429 -12.09 -9.26 -7.50
CA ASN A 429 -12.69 -10.57 -7.27
C ASN A 429 -11.75 -11.54 -6.52
N SER A 430 -10.46 -11.53 -6.87
CA SER A 430 -9.43 -12.28 -6.13
C SER A 430 -9.32 -11.81 -4.68
N LEU A 431 -9.35 -10.49 -4.46
CA LEU A 431 -9.29 -9.90 -3.13
C LEU A 431 -10.49 -10.32 -2.27
N ILE A 432 -11.72 -10.33 -2.82
CA ILE A 432 -12.92 -10.83 -2.10
C ILE A 432 -12.70 -12.28 -1.66
N SER A 433 -12.16 -13.13 -2.55
CA SER A 433 -11.88 -14.54 -2.26
C SER A 433 -10.87 -14.72 -1.13
N ASP A 434 -9.79 -13.91 -1.12
CA ASP A 434 -8.79 -13.91 -0.06
C ASP A 434 -9.42 -13.52 1.30
N VAL A 435 -10.23 -12.46 1.36
CA VAL A 435 -10.92 -12.05 2.60
C VAL A 435 -11.93 -13.09 3.05
N ASN A 436 -12.70 -13.66 2.14
CA ASN A 436 -13.64 -14.73 2.46
C ASN A 436 -12.93 -15.94 3.09
N SER A 437 -11.79 -16.33 2.53
CA SER A 437 -10.97 -17.44 3.05
C SER A 437 -10.46 -17.17 4.46
N LEU A 438 -10.08 -15.92 4.77
CA LEU A 438 -9.70 -15.53 6.12
C LEU A 438 -10.91 -15.50 7.05
N ALA A 439 -12.04 -14.93 6.61
CA ALA A 439 -13.26 -14.81 7.40
C ALA A 439 -13.81 -16.18 7.83
N LEU A 440 -13.74 -17.18 6.96
CA LEU A 440 -14.17 -18.56 7.24
C LEU A 440 -13.42 -19.20 8.41
N ASN A 441 -12.18 -18.78 8.65
CA ASN A 441 -11.34 -19.32 9.71
C ASN A 441 -11.20 -18.37 10.93
N HIS A 442 -11.88 -17.22 10.90
CA HIS A 442 -11.73 -16.20 11.93
C HIS A 442 -12.58 -16.53 13.16
N SER A 443 -11.98 -16.50 14.36
CA SER A 443 -12.66 -16.90 15.61
C SER A 443 -13.73 -15.91 16.09
N ASN A 444 -13.64 -14.62 15.70
CA ASN A 444 -14.62 -13.59 16.05
C ASN A 444 -15.12 -12.84 14.82
N LEU A 445 -16.19 -13.32 14.20
CA LEU A 445 -16.75 -12.72 12.98
C LEU A 445 -17.32 -11.30 13.21
N ARG A 446 -17.77 -11.00 14.44
CA ARG A 446 -18.34 -9.68 14.78
C ARG A 446 -17.28 -8.58 14.70
N GLU A 447 -16.06 -8.85 15.14
CA GLU A 447 -14.96 -7.88 15.01
C GLU A 447 -14.38 -7.87 13.59
N PHE A 448 -14.33 -9.03 12.93
CA PHE A 448 -13.86 -9.15 11.54
C PHE A 448 -14.68 -8.31 10.54
N ARG A 449 -15.90 -7.90 10.89
CA ARG A 449 -16.68 -6.94 10.09
C ARG A 449 -15.89 -5.67 9.74
N LEU A 450 -14.97 -5.23 10.61
CA LEU A 450 -14.16 -4.04 10.39
C LEU A 450 -13.15 -4.25 9.25
N VAL A 451 -12.64 -5.47 9.07
CA VAL A 451 -11.79 -5.84 7.93
C VAL A 451 -12.63 -5.91 6.66
N THR A 452 -13.82 -6.53 6.74
CA THR A 452 -14.75 -6.63 5.60
C THR A 452 -15.20 -5.25 5.12
N ARG A 453 -15.43 -4.31 6.05
CA ARG A 453 -15.80 -2.93 5.75
C ARG A 453 -14.83 -2.25 4.78
N GLU A 454 -13.53 -2.53 4.90
CA GLU A 454 -12.52 -1.88 4.03
C GLU A 454 -12.63 -2.33 2.56
N LEU A 455 -13.16 -3.54 2.28
CA LEU A 455 -13.44 -4.00 0.91
C LEU A 455 -14.51 -3.19 0.22
N THR A 456 -15.49 -2.70 0.97
CA THR A 456 -16.60 -1.89 0.45
C THR A 456 -16.30 -0.40 0.56
N ALA A 457 -15.49 0.00 1.55
CA ALA A 457 -15.12 1.40 1.76
C ALA A 457 -14.29 1.98 0.60
N MET A 458 -13.58 1.16 -0.17
CA MET A 458 -12.84 1.64 -1.33
C MET A 458 -13.75 2.21 -2.43
N TRP A 459 -15.02 1.79 -2.51
CA TRP A 459 -15.96 2.24 -3.56
C TRP A 459 -16.23 3.74 -3.50
N LYS A 460 -16.09 4.34 -2.32
CA LYS A 460 -16.26 5.79 -2.13
C LYS A 460 -15.19 6.63 -2.84
N ASN A 461 -14.07 6.00 -3.20
CA ASN A 461 -12.95 6.65 -3.88
C ASN A 461 -13.00 6.45 -5.41
N ILE A 462 -14.01 5.74 -5.93
CA ILE A 462 -14.15 5.45 -7.36
C ILE A 462 -15.00 6.54 -8.01
N THR A 463 -14.38 7.30 -8.92
CA THR A 463 -15.04 8.39 -9.65
C THR A 463 -15.68 7.93 -10.97
N ASP A 464 -15.17 6.87 -11.59
CA ASP A 464 -15.76 6.27 -12.79
C ASP A 464 -17.01 5.45 -12.42
N THR A 465 -18.16 5.92 -12.89
CA THR A 465 -19.47 5.30 -12.61
C THR A 465 -19.59 3.89 -13.17
N LYS A 466 -19.04 3.60 -14.36
CA LYS A 466 -19.12 2.26 -14.97
C LYS A 466 -18.26 1.26 -14.19
N LEU A 467 -17.05 1.69 -13.80
CA LEU A 467 -16.18 0.88 -12.96
C LEU A 467 -16.82 0.61 -11.60
N GLY A 468 -17.40 1.65 -10.97
CA GLY A 468 -18.13 1.51 -9.71
C GLY A 468 -19.27 0.51 -9.80
N GLU A 469 -20.11 0.61 -10.84
CA GLU A 469 -21.19 -0.36 -11.10
C GLU A 469 -20.65 -1.79 -11.29
N SER A 470 -19.55 -1.95 -12.04
CA SER A 470 -18.92 -3.26 -12.28
C SER A 470 -18.44 -3.91 -10.97
N ILE A 471 -17.75 -3.17 -10.12
CA ILE A 471 -17.19 -3.68 -8.85
C ILE A 471 -18.31 -4.05 -7.86
N VAL A 472 -19.35 -3.20 -7.78
CA VAL A 472 -20.55 -3.49 -6.98
C VAL A 472 -21.26 -4.76 -7.48
N SER A 473 -21.33 -4.95 -8.80
CA SER A 473 -21.91 -6.15 -9.40
C SER A 473 -21.11 -7.40 -9.05
N ILE A 474 -19.78 -7.35 -9.19
CA ILE A 474 -18.88 -8.46 -8.85
C ILE A 474 -19.04 -8.85 -7.39
N PHE A 475 -19.09 -7.88 -6.47
CA PHE A 475 -19.29 -8.15 -5.06
C PHE A 475 -20.62 -8.88 -4.79
N ALA A 476 -21.72 -8.37 -5.35
CA ALA A 476 -23.03 -8.98 -5.15
C ALA A 476 -23.14 -10.39 -5.80
N GLU A 477 -22.53 -10.58 -6.97
CA GLU A 477 -22.50 -11.87 -7.68
C GLU A 477 -21.63 -12.90 -6.93
N TYR A 478 -20.49 -12.48 -6.39
CA TYR A 478 -19.65 -13.33 -5.54
C TYR A 478 -20.44 -13.84 -4.32
N LEU A 479 -21.17 -12.98 -3.63
CA LEU A 479 -21.97 -13.38 -2.47
C LEU A 479 -23.16 -14.28 -2.85
N ALA A 480 -23.79 -14.04 -3.99
CA ALA A 480 -24.87 -14.89 -4.49
C ALA A 480 -24.38 -16.31 -4.87
N THR A 481 -23.17 -16.42 -5.42
CA THR A 481 -22.54 -17.70 -5.75
C THR A 481 -21.95 -18.41 -4.53
N ASN A 482 -21.64 -17.67 -3.46
CA ASN A 482 -21.08 -18.20 -2.21
C ASN A 482 -21.99 -17.87 -1.00
N PRO A 483 -23.20 -18.45 -0.91
CA PRO A 483 -24.19 -18.08 0.11
C PRO A 483 -23.78 -18.46 1.54
N THR A 484 -22.83 -19.36 1.72
CA THR A 484 -22.26 -19.71 3.03
C THR A 484 -21.17 -18.75 3.50
N SER A 485 -20.79 -17.78 2.67
CA SER A 485 -19.73 -16.80 2.97
C SER A 485 -20.06 -15.97 4.22
N PRO A 486 -19.14 -15.85 5.19
CA PRO A 486 -19.29 -14.95 6.33
C PRO A 486 -19.35 -13.47 5.93
N LEU A 487 -18.91 -13.14 4.70
CA LEU A 487 -18.97 -11.79 4.16
C LEU A 487 -20.41 -11.28 4.02
N ILE A 488 -21.39 -12.16 3.85
CA ILE A 488 -22.82 -11.77 3.77
C ILE A 488 -23.25 -11.03 5.04
N LEU A 489 -23.04 -11.64 6.21
CA LEU A 489 -23.48 -11.10 7.50
C LEU A 489 -22.67 -9.87 7.92
N THR A 490 -21.37 -9.88 7.67
CA THR A 490 -20.49 -8.73 7.98
C THR A 490 -20.74 -7.54 7.06
N SER A 491 -21.12 -7.77 5.81
CA SER A 491 -21.41 -6.69 4.85
C SER A 491 -22.75 -6.00 5.11
N VAL A 492 -23.82 -6.74 5.45
CA VAL A 492 -25.10 -6.10 5.84
C VAL A 492 -24.96 -5.23 7.10
N ASN A 493 -23.95 -5.47 7.93
CA ASN A 493 -23.66 -4.66 9.10
C ASN A 493 -22.91 -3.36 8.75
N THR A 494 -22.08 -3.35 7.70
CA THR A 494 -21.06 -2.30 7.48
C THR A 494 -21.23 -1.50 6.20
N ILE A 495 -22.02 -1.97 5.23
CA ILE A 495 -22.07 -1.39 3.88
C ILE A 495 -22.54 0.07 3.85
N ILE A 496 -23.51 0.45 4.70
CA ILE A 496 -24.02 1.83 4.74
C ILE A 496 -22.94 2.78 5.26
N GLU A 497 -22.23 2.39 6.34
CA GLU A 497 -21.15 3.20 6.93
C GLU A 497 -19.83 3.18 6.13
N SER A 498 -19.75 2.31 5.12
CA SER A 498 -18.58 2.22 4.25
C SER A 498 -18.57 3.31 3.17
N LEU A 499 -19.75 3.80 2.78
CA LEU A 499 -19.93 4.63 1.58
C LEU A 499 -20.25 6.09 1.94
N ASN A 500 -20.10 6.98 0.96
CA ASN A 500 -20.46 8.39 1.11
C ASN A 500 -21.99 8.56 1.13
N VAL A 501 -22.46 9.70 1.66
CA VAL A 501 -23.91 10.00 1.79
C VAL A 501 -24.64 9.98 0.44
N ASP A 502 -23.99 10.43 -0.62
CA ASP A 502 -24.51 10.42 -2.01
C ASP A 502 -24.61 9.01 -2.60
N GLN A 503 -23.86 8.04 -2.04
CA GLN A 503 -23.87 6.63 -2.45
C GLN A 503 -24.85 5.76 -1.63
N LEU A 504 -25.66 6.36 -0.75
CA LEU A 504 -26.62 5.64 0.11
C LEU A 504 -27.55 4.71 -0.70
N THR A 505 -28.00 5.16 -1.87
CA THR A 505 -28.90 4.36 -2.72
C THR A 505 -28.23 3.10 -3.25
N THR A 506 -26.92 3.15 -3.55
CA THR A 506 -26.12 2.00 -3.92
C THR A 506 -26.00 1.03 -2.74
N ALA A 507 -25.72 1.54 -1.53
CA ALA A 507 -25.67 0.72 -0.32
C ALA A 507 -26.96 -0.08 -0.10
N LEU A 508 -28.12 0.58 -0.19
CA LEU A 508 -29.42 -0.06 -0.01
C LEU A 508 -29.72 -1.11 -1.08
N LYS A 509 -29.39 -0.84 -2.36
CA LYS A 509 -29.51 -1.82 -3.44
C LYS A 509 -28.62 -3.04 -3.22
N VAL A 510 -27.43 -2.85 -2.65
CA VAL A 510 -26.53 -3.96 -2.31
C VAL A 510 -27.10 -4.76 -1.14
N ILE A 511 -27.64 -4.12 -0.10
CA ILE A 511 -28.33 -4.82 1.01
C ILE A 511 -29.44 -5.72 0.47
N GLU A 512 -30.28 -5.24 -0.45
CA GLU A 512 -31.34 -6.04 -1.07
C GLU A 512 -30.79 -7.35 -1.67
N LYS A 513 -29.67 -7.25 -2.41
CA LYS A 513 -29.02 -8.41 -3.03
C LYS A 513 -28.37 -9.34 -1.99
N ILE A 514 -27.75 -8.78 -0.94
CA ILE A 514 -27.11 -9.58 0.11
C ILE A 514 -28.16 -10.35 0.93
N ILE A 515 -29.31 -9.73 1.23
CA ILE A 515 -30.42 -10.42 1.91
C ILE A 515 -30.90 -11.59 1.03
N ALA A 516 -31.10 -11.37 -0.26
CA ALA A 516 -31.48 -12.45 -1.18
C ALA A 516 -30.44 -13.58 -1.19
N ALA A 517 -29.14 -13.25 -1.24
CA ALA A 517 -28.05 -14.23 -1.20
C ALA A 517 -28.02 -15.03 0.12
N TYR A 518 -28.25 -14.38 1.27
CA TYR A 518 -28.32 -15.05 2.58
C TYR A 518 -29.36 -16.17 2.59
N PHE A 519 -30.53 -15.95 1.99
CA PHE A 519 -31.61 -16.94 1.94
C PHE A 519 -31.44 -18.05 0.90
N LEU A 520 -30.34 -18.06 0.15
CA LEU A 520 -29.95 -19.25 -0.62
C LEU A 520 -29.37 -20.35 0.29
N ARG A 521 -28.97 -20.02 1.53
CA ARG A 521 -28.47 -20.98 2.53
C ARG A 521 -29.55 -21.90 3.06
N THR A 522 -29.18 -23.11 3.47
CA THR A 522 -30.10 -24.11 4.04
C THR A 522 -30.53 -23.79 5.47
N ASP A 523 -29.68 -23.08 6.20
CA ASP A 523 -29.83 -22.69 7.61
C ASP A 523 -30.28 -21.23 7.81
N SER A 524 -30.64 -20.54 6.72
CA SER A 524 -31.03 -19.13 6.76
C SER A 524 -32.28 -18.89 7.62
N ASN A 525 -32.27 -17.83 8.43
CA ASN A 525 -33.43 -17.37 9.18
C ASN A 525 -33.41 -15.85 9.39
N TRP A 526 -34.59 -15.24 9.54
CA TRP A 526 -34.69 -13.79 9.70
C TRP A 526 -34.11 -13.27 11.02
N ALA A 527 -34.18 -14.04 12.10
CA ALA A 527 -33.74 -13.61 13.42
C ALA A 527 -32.22 -13.33 13.46
N GLU A 528 -31.42 -14.23 12.88
CA GLU A 528 -29.99 -14.02 12.73
C GLU A 528 -29.70 -12.78 11.86
N LEU A 529 -30.31 -12.69 10.68
CA LEU A 529 -30.09 -11.56 9.77
C LEU A 529 -30.43 -10.21 10.42
N LEU A 530 -31.55 -10.13 11.15
CA LEU A 530 -31.96 -8.93 11.89
C LEU A 530 -30.99 -8.57 13.02
N HIS A 531 -30.33 -9.55 13.61
CA HIS A 531 -29.29 -9.33 14.61
C HIS A 531 -27.97 -8.84 13.99
N TRP A 532 -27.79 -8.98 12.68
CA TRP A 532 -26.59 -8.53 11.97
C TRP A 532 -26.76 -7.21 11.24
N ILE A 533 -27.92 -6.94 10.65
CA ILE A 533 -28.11 -5.70 9.91
C ILE A 533 -28.02 -4.47 10.82
N GLN A 534 -27.41 -3.39 10.33
CA GLN A 534 -27.37 -2.12 11.03
C GLN A 534 -27.74 -0.96 10.11
N PHE A 535 -28.59 -0.08 10.62
CA PHE A 535 -28.92 1.20 9.99
C PHE A 535 -28.36 2.33 10.86
N PRO A 536 -27.34 3.07 10.40
CA PRO A 536 -26.70 4.14 11.17
C PRO A 536 -27.68 5.26 11.50
N ASN A 537 -27.70 5.71 12.76
CA ASN A 537 -28.65 6.72 13.25
C ASN A 537 -28.64 8.01 12.42
N GLY A 538 -27.46 8.48 12.00
CA GLY A 538 -27.31 9.68 11.18
C GLY A 538 -27.94 9.58 9.78
N SER A 539 -28.20 8.37 9.27
CA SER A 539 -28.76 8.12 7.94
C SER A 539 -30.23 7.67 7.95
N LEU A 540 -30.82 7.41 9.13
CA LEU A 540 -32.17 6.83 9.25
C LEU A 540 -33.25 7.63 8.49
N LYS A 541 -33.19 8.96 8.55
CA LYS A 541 -34.16 9.82 7.85
C LYS A 541 -34.06 9.67 6.33
N SER A 542 -32.84 9.66 5.79
CA SER A 542 -32.58 9.50 4.36
C SER A 542 -32.92 8.07 3.88
N ILE A 543 -32.60 7.07 4.70
CA ILE A 543 -32.97 5.66 4.45
C ILE A 543 -34.49 5.52 4.40
N LYS A 544 -35.21 6.01 5.41
CA LYS A 544 -36.68 6.02 5.44
C LYS A 544 -37.23 6.74 4.22
N SER A 545 -36.71 7.92 3.90
CA SER A 545 -37.16 8.70 2.75
C SER A 545 -37.01 7.91 1.44
N TYR A 546 -35.88 7.25 1.20
CA TYR A 546 -35.70 6.45 -0.01
C TYR A 546 -36.61 5.22 -0.03
N LEU A 547 -36.59 4.40 1.03
CA LEU A 547 -37.34 3.14 1.08
C LEU A 547 -38.86 3.35 1.05
N MET A 548 -39.36 4.47 1.60
CA MET A 548 -40.79 4.81 1.62
C MET A 548 -41.24 5.68 0.44
N THR A 549 -40.35 6.06 -0.48
CA THR A 549 -40.75 6.77 -1.69
C THR A 549 -41.32 5.79 -2.69
N VAL A 550 -42.60 5.94 -3.05
CA VAL A 550 -43.25 5.10 -4.06
C VAL A 550 -42.55 5.30 -5.41
N PRO A 551 -41.99 4.25 -6.02
CA PRO A 551 -41.43 4.30 -7.37
C PRO A 551 -42.40 4.88 -8.39
N SER A 552 -41.92 5.82 -9.19
CA SER A 552 -42.65 6.39 -10.31
C SER A 552 -41.76 6.43 -11.56
N SER A 553 -42.36 6.74 -12.71
CA SER A 553 -41.58 6.90 -13.95
C SER A 553 -40.72 8.18 -13.94
N GLU A 554 -40.91 9.06 -12.95
CA GLU A 554 -40.26 10.36 -12.82
C GLU A 554 -39.10 10.33 -11.82
N ASN A 555 -39.23 9.57 -10.72
CA ASN A 555 -38.27 9.64 -9.60
C ASN A 555 -37.11 8.63 -9.67
N LYS A 556 -37.10 7.71 -10.65
CA LYS A 556 -36.09 6.65 -10.82
C LYS A 556 -35.83 5.79 -9.57
N VAL A 557 -36.71 5.84 -8.57
CA VAL A 557 -36.58 5.06 -7.33
C VAL A 557 -36.86 3.59 -7.67
N GLN A 558 -36.02 2.71 -7.16
CA GLN A 558 -36.21 1.27 -7.29
C GLN A 558 -36.82 0.73 -6.01
N MET A 559 -37.83 -0.13 -6.15
CA MET A 559 -38.38 -0.86 -5.02
C MET A 559 -37.34 -1.85 -4.48
N LEU A 560 -37.10 -1.80 -3.17
CA LEU A 560 -36.20 -2.70 -2.42
C LEU A 560 -36.99 -3.42 -1.32
N PRO A 561 -37.83 -4.41 -1.69
CA PRO A 561 -38.83 -4.96 -0.78
C PRO A 561 -38.24 -5.69 0.42
N LEU A 562 -37.14 -6.44 0.26
CA LEU A 562 -36.52 -7.16 1.38
C LEU A 562 -35.85 -6.18 2.35
N THR A 563 -35.16 -5.18 1.83
CA THR A 563 -34.53 -4.10 2.61
C THR A 563 -35.57 -3.30 3.38
N LEU A 564 -36.68 -2.95 2.72
CA LEU A 564 -37.79 -2.25 3.35
C LEU A 564 -38.44 -3.11 4.43
N LYS A 565 -38.68 -4.42 4.20
CA LYS A 565 -39.20 -5.34 5.23
C LYS A 565 -38.30 -5.34 6.46
N VAL A 566 -37.00 -5.46 6.28
CA VAL A 566 -36.04 -5.44 7.38
C VAL A 566 -36.02 -4.10 8.11
N PHE A 567 -36.11 -2.98 7.38
CA PHE A 567 -36.21 -1.64 7.98
C PHE A 567 -37.50 -1.46 8.80
N MET A 568 -38.60 -2.07 8.38
CA MET A 568 -39.87 -2.09 9.13
C MET A 568 -39.72 -2.83 10.46
N ASP A 569 -38.96 -3.92 10.49
CA ASP A 569 -38.70 -4.73 11.70
C ASP A 569 -37.64 -4.13 12.62
N TYR A 570 -36.82 -3.22 12.10
CA TYR A 570 -35.72 -2.61 12.83
C TYR A 570 -36.23 -1.64 13.92
N GLY A 571 -35.91 -1.91 15.19
CA GLY A 571 -36.27 -1.03 16.31
C GLY A 571 -37.69 -1.22 16.86
N GLY A 572 -38.38 -2.31 16.50
CA GLY A 572 -39.68 -2.68 17.06
C GLY A 572 -40.91 -2.08 16.34
N SER A 573 -42.09 -2.35 16.89
CA SER A 573 -43.38 -1.89 16.35
C SER A 573 -43.55 -0.37 16.54
N ASP A 574 -43.67 0.36 15.43
CA ASP A 574 -43.94 1.80 15.39
C ASP A 574 -45.19 2.03 14.53
N ASP A 575 -46.19 2.69 15.11
CA ASP A 575 -47.46 2.94 14.46
C ASP A 575 -47.33 3.78 13.20
N ASN A 576 -46.37 4.71 13.15
CA ASN A 576 -46.13 5.53 11.98
C ASN A 576 -45.57 4.69 10.82
N LYS A 577 -44.69 3.74 11.11
CA LYS A 577 -44.15 2.82 10.08
C LYS A 577 -45.25 1.97 9.46
N PHE A 578 -46.23 1.54 10.26
CA PHE A 578 -47.37 0.78 9.76
C PHE A 578 -48.20 1.58 8.74
N PHE A 579 -48.60 2.81 9.08
CA PHE A 579 -49.41 3.64 8.18
C PHE A 579 -48.62 4.03 6.92
N ASP A 580 -47.34 4.37 7.06
CA ASP A 580 -46.47 4.67 5.92
C ASP A 580 -46.35 3.46 4.99
N LEU A 581 -46.19 2.24 5.54
CA LEU A 581 -46.11 1.00 4.77
C LEU A 581 -47.43 0.67 4.07
N HIS A 582 -48.56 0.88 4.75
CA HIS A 582 -49.88 0.71 4.17
C HIS A 582 -50.04 1.58 2.93
N TYR A 583 -49.77 2.89 3.06
CA TYR A 583 -49.82 3.83 1.95
C TYR A 583 -48.89 3.43 0.81
N TYR A 584 -47.65 3.02 1.13
CA TYR A 584 -46.67 2.56 0.15
C TYR A 584 -47.19 1.38 -0.69
N VAL A 585 -47.70 0.35 -0.01
CA VAL A 585 -48.16 -0.90 -0.64
C VAL A 585 -49.40 -0.68 -1.51
N VAL A 586 -50.37 0.13 -1.08
CA VAL A 586 -51.58 0.37 -1.89
C VAL A 586 -51.35 1.32 -3.07
N SER A 587 -50.22 2.03 -3.08
CA SER A 587 -49.87 3.02 -4.11
C SER A 587 -48.90 2.51 -5.17
N ILE A 588 -48.17 1.41 -4.91
CA ILE A 588 -47.21 0.84 -5.87
C ILE A 588 -47.92 0.34 -7.13
N ARG A 589 -47.28 0.46 -8.30
CA ARG A 589 -47.79 -0.13 -9.54
C ARG A 589 -47.01 -1.39 -9.90
N PRO A 590 -47.64 -2.42 -10.51
CA PRO A 590 -46.99 -3.68 -10.88
C PRO A 590 -45.67 -3.52 -11.63
N LYS A 591 -45.62 -2.58 -12.59
CA LYS A 591 -44.42 -2.28 -13.40
C LYS A 591 -43.18 -1.87 -12.60
N HIS A 592 -43.34 -1.47 -11.34
CA HIS A 592 -42.25 -1.01 -10.48
C HIS A 592 -41.78 -2.08 -9.48
N VAL A 593 -42.43 -3.24 -9.44
CA VAL A 593 -42.04 -4.36 -8.58
C VAL A 593 -40.93 -5.15 -9.27
N THR A 594 -39.72 -5.06 -8.72
CA THR A 594 -38.50 -5.69 -9.26
C THR A 594 -38.31 -7.12 -8.78
N SER A 595 -38.79 -7.44 -7.57
CA SER A 595 -38.82 -8.79 -6.97
C SER A 595 -40.23 -9.09 -6.47
N GLU A 596 -40.97 -9.94 -7.18
CA GLU A 596 -42.34 -10.31 -6.80
C GLU A 596 -42.36 -11.12 -5.50
N ALA A 597 -41.44 -12.06 -5.34
CA ALA A 597 -41.28 -12.81 -4.09
C ALA A 597 -40.93 -11.89 -2.91
N GLY A 598 -39.99 -10.95 -3.10
CA GLY A 598 -39.67 -9.95 -2.07
C GLY A 598 -40.89 -9.09 -1.71
N PHE A 599 -41.68 -8.67 -2.70
CA PHE A 599 -42.90 -7.91 -2.45
C PHE A 599 -43.96 -8.73 -1.71
N VAL A 600 -44.10 -10.04 -1.96
CA VAL A 600 -44.95 -10.93 -1.16
C VAL A 600 -44.50 -10.96 0.30
N CYS A 601 -43.19 -11.00 0.57
CA CYS A 601 -42.66 -10.93 1.92
C CYS A 601 -43.04 -9.61 2.62
N LEU A 602 -42.92 -8.47 1.90
CA LEU A 602 -43.29 -7.16 2.42
C LEU A 602 -44.81 -7.04 2.67
N LEU A 603 -45.62 -7.56 1.75
CA LEU A 603 -47.08 -7.59 1.86
C LEU A 603 -47.52 -8.47 3.04
N ALA A 604 -46.88 -9.63 3.24
CA ALA A 604 -47.14 -10.49 4.38
C ALA A 604 -46.87 -9.77 5.71
N ARG A 605 -45.82 -8.94 5.77
CA ARG A 605 -45.53 -8.12 6.94
C ARG A 605 -46.62 -7.07 7.20
N LEU A 606 -47.06 -6.35 6.17
CA LEU A 606 -48.20 -5.42 6.30
C LEU A 606 -49.46 -6.14 6.82
N ILE A 607 -49.81 -7.26 6.20
CA ILE A 607 -50.99 -8.06 6.58
C ILE A 607 -50.87 -8.58 8.01
N GLN A 608 -49.69 -9.00 8.45
CA GLN A 608 -49.44 -9.42 9.83
C GLN A 608 -49.70 -8.28 10.82
N TRP A 609 -49.20 -7.07 10.54
CA TRP A 609 -49.49 -5.89 11.37
C TRP A 609 -50.98 -5.52 11.36
N MET A 610 -51.63 -5.55 10.21
CA MET A 610 -53.08 -5.33 10.12
C MET A 610 -53.85 -6.34 10.96
N ALA A 611 -53.48 -7.62 10.87
CA ALA A 611 -54.14 -8.67 11.61
C ALA A 611 -53.89 -8.58 13.12
N TYR A 612 -52.70 -8.14 13.55
CA TYR A 612 -52.40 -7.88 14.96
C TYR A 612 -53.18 -6.70 15.53
N ARG A 613 -53.42 -5.66 14.71
CA ARG A 613 -54.25 -4.49 15.08
C ARG A 613 -55.75 -4.74 15.00
N SER A 614 -56.20 -5.72 14.22
CA SER A 614 -57.62 -5.96 13.99
C SER A 614 -58.43 -6.21 15.29
N PRO A 615 -57.93 -6.97 16.29
CA PRO A 615 -58.61 -7.16 17.57
C PRO A 615 -58.76 -5.87 18.40
N THR A 616 -57.88 -4.88 18.22
CA THR A 616 -57.91 -3.63 19.00
C THR A 616 -58.88 -2.59 18.45
N LEU A 617 -59.37 -2.76 17.22
CA LEU A 617 -60.40 -1.89 16.64
C LEU A 617 -61.72 -2.06 17.39
N PRO A 618 -62.59 -1.05 17.53
CA PRO A 618 -63.95 -1.25 18.05
C PRO A 618 -64.80 -2.09 17.09
N ALA A 619 -65.95 -2.61 17.55
CA ALA A 619 -66.81 -3.47 16.72
C ALA A 619 -67.32 -2.75 15.45
N SER A 620 -67.51 -1.43 15.57
CA SER A 620 -67.77 -0.50 14.47
C SER A 620 -66.88 0.75 14.60
N PHE A 621 -66.33 1.22 13.50
CA PHE A 621 -65.49 2.42 13.41
C PHE A 621 -65.82 3.19 12.12
N ALA A 622 -65.30 4.41 11.98
CA ALA A 622 -65.54 5.20 10.78
C ALA A 622 -64.97 4.46 9.54
N PRO A 623 -65.71 4.39 8.42
CA PRO A 623 -65.23 3.73 7.20
C PRO A 623 -63.90 4.30 6.68
N THR A 624 -63.58 5.56 7.02
CA THR A 624 -62.30 6.22 6.70
C THR A 624 -61.10 5.62 7.43
N ASP A 625 -61.32 5.00 8.58
CA ASP A 625 -60.28 4.36 9.38
C ASP A 625 -60.09 2.88 8.97
N ASP A 626 -60.88 2.40 8.00
CA ASP A 626 -60.81 1.04 7.49
C ASP A 626 -59.67 0.87 6.48
N LEU A 627 -58.56 0.32 6.96
CA LEU A 627 -57.37 0.07 6.17
C LEU A 627 -57.47 -1.23 5.34
N LEU A 628 -58.47 -2.08 5.58
CA LEU A 628 -58.62 -3.36 4.87
C LEU A 628 -59.19 -3.21 3.44
N PRO A 629 -60.26 -2.44 3.18
CA PRO A 629 -60.79 -2.22 1.84
C PRO A 629 -59.78 -1.63 0.84
N PRO A 630 -58.92 -0.64 1.18
CA PRO A 630 -57.85 -0.18 0.29
C PRO A 630 -56.90 -1.29 -0.16
N VAL A 631 -56.53 -2.19 0.76
CA VAL A 631 -55.67 -3.34 0.44
C VAL A 631 -56.40 -4.32 -0.47
N ILE A 632 -57.65 -4.69 -0.15
CA ILE A 632 -58.45 -5.59 -1.01
C ILE A 632 -58.60 -5.02 -2.42
N ARG A 633 -58.92 -3.72 -2.54
CA ARG A 633 -59.04 -3.03 -3.83
C ARG A 633 -57.71 -3.04 -4.59
N TYR A 634 -56.60 -2.82 -3.90
CA TYR A 634 -55.27 -2.90 -4.49
C TYR A 634 -54.96 -4.32 -5.02
N LEU A 635 -55.24 -5.37 -4.24
CA LEU A 635 -55.02 -6.76 -4.65
C LEU A 635 -55.84 -7.11 -5.91
N GLY A 636 -57.12 -6.74 -5.92
CA GLY A 636 -58.01 -6.99 -7.06
C GLY A 636 -57.69 -6.18 -8.31
N LYS A 637 -57.17 -4.97 -8.15
CA LYS A 637 -56.67 -4.18 -9.29
C LYS A 637 -55.35 -4.74 -9.83
N SER A 638 -54.42 -5.08 -8.95
CA SER A 638 -53.07 -5.52 -9.32
C SER A 638 -53.02 -6.95 -9.85
N SER A 639 -54.07 -7.75 -9.59
CA SER A 639 -54.19 -9.11 -10.12
C SER A 639 -54.81 -9.18 -11.52
N LYS A 640 -55.39 -8.08 -12.02
CA LYS A 640 -55.99 -8.02 -13.36
C LYS A 640 -54.94 -7.70 -14.43
N ASP A 641 -55.16 -8.23 -15.62
CA ASP A 641 -54.38 -7.90 -16.81
C ASP A 641 -55.11 -6.80 -17.59
N GLU A 642 -54.70 -5.55 -17.42
CA GLU A 642 -55.23 -4.43 -18.22
C GLU A 642 -54.48 -4.26 -19.55
N SER A 643 -53.55 -5.16 -19.91
CA SER A 643 -52.85 -5.07 -21.18
C SER A 643 -53.75 -5.51 -22.33
N SER A 644 -54.18 -4.57 -23.17
CA SER A 644 -54.76 -4.93 -24.45
C SER A 644 -53.68 -5.61 -25.30
N PHE A 645 -54.03 -6.68 -26.00
CA PHE A 645 -53.12 -7.43 -26.90
C PHE A 645 -52.34 -6.50 -27.86
N LEU A 646 -52.97 -5.40 -28.31
CA LEU A 646 -52.36 -4.39 -29.18
C LEU A 646 -51.30 -3.53 -28.46
N THR A 647 -51.45 -3.27 -27.16
CA THR A 647 -50.50 -2.46 -26.36
C THR A 647 -49.25 -3.26 -25.97
N ALA A 648 -49.38 -4.57 -25.79
CA ALA A 648 -48.29 -5.48 -25.46
C ALA A 648 -47.34 -5.77 -26.66
N LEU A 649 -47.86 -5.67 -27.90
CA LEU A 649 -47.10 -5.88 -29.13
C LEU A 649 -46.25 -4.67 -29.55
N ILE A 650 -46.65 -3.46 -29.16
CA ILE A 650 -46.01 -2.19 -29.56
C ILE A 650 -45.06 -1.66 -28.45
N SER A 651 -45.31 -1.98 -27.18
CA SER A 651 -44.45 -1.55 -26.07
C SER A 651 -43.85 -2.74 -25.34
N SER A 652 -42.52 -2.85 -25.34
CA SER A 652 -41.76 -3.83 -24.55
C SER A 652 -41.81 -3.58 -23.02
N LYS A 653 -42.78 -2.78 -22.55
CA LYS A 653 -42.91 -2.37 -21.15
C LYS A 653 -43.81 -3.34 -20.39
N LYS A 654 -43.25 -4.07 -19.41
CA LYS A 654 -44.02 -4.84 -18.42
C LYS A 654 -45.04 -3.93 -17.74
N SER A 655 -46.32 -4.05 -18.10
CA SER A 655 -47.42 -3.31 -17.48
C SER A 655 -48.14 -4.09 -16.37
N ALA A 656 -47.95 -5.41 -16.31
CA ALA A 656 -48.64 -6.31 -15.41
C ALA A 656 -47.67 -7.25 -14.66
N HIS A 657 -48.16 -7.81 -13.54
CA HIS A 657 -47.50 -8.87 -12.77
C HIS A 657 -47.42 -10.20 -13.53
N SER A 658 -46.49 -11.06 -13.14
CA SER A 658 -46.45 -12.44 -13.64
C SER A 658 -47.75 -13.19 -13.31
N GLN A 659 -48.06 -14.25 -14.07
CA GLN A 659 -49.24 -15.08 -13.80
C GLN A 659 -49.21 -15.65 -12.37
N LYS A 660 -48.03 -16.08 -11.90
CA LYS A 660 -47.85 -16.60 -10.54
C LYS A 660 -48.25 -15.56 -9.49
N MET A 661 -47.77 -14.34 -9.65
CA MET A 661 -48.07 -13.25 -8.73
C MET A 661 -49.54 -12.83 -8.78
N ARG A 662 -50.14 -12.75 -9.96
CA ARG A 662 -51.58 -12.46 -10.11
C ARG A 662 -52.45 -13.48 -9.38
N VAL A 663 -52.12 -14.77 -9.48
CA VAL A 663 -52.81 -15.84 -8.76
C VAL A 663 -52.64 -15.68 -7.25
N VAL A 664 -51.42 -15.42 -6.76
CA VAL A 664 -51.16 -15.17 -5.33
C VAL A 664 -52.00 -14.00 -4.80
N LEU A 665 -52.03 -12.88 -5.54
CA LEU A 665 -52.80 -11.70 -5.17
C LEU A 665 -54.32 -11.97 -5.18
N GLN A 666 -54.86 -12.71 -6.15
CA GLN A 666 -56.28 -13.09 -6.20
C GLN A 666 -56.68 -14.03 -5.05
N ILE A 667 -55.85 -15.03 -4.75
CA ILE A 667 -56.11 -15.92 -3.60
C ILE A 667 -56.18 -15.09 -2.31
N MET A 668 -55.22 -14.16 -2.14
CA MET A 668 -55.18 -13.28 -0.97
C MET A 668 -56.38 -12.33 -0.92
N GLU A 669 -56.78 -11.75 -2.07
CA GLU A 669 -57.97 -10.92 -2.20
C GLU A 669 -59.23 -11.67 -1.76
N LEU A 670 -59.46 -12.86 -2.31
CA LEU A 670 -60.61 -13.71 -1.95
C LEU A 670 -60.61 -14.05 -0.46
N TYR A 671 -59.44 -14.36 0.11
CA TYR A 671 -59.35 -14.69 1.53
C TYR A 671 -59.67 -13.49 2.41
N LEU A 672 -59.11 -12.31 2.13
CA LEU A 672 -59.40 -11.08 2.89
C LEU A 672 -60.87 -10.68 2.77
N MET A 673 -61.48 -10.80 1.58
CA MET A 673 -62.92 -10.58 1.40
C MET A 673 -63.76 -11.51 2.27
N GLN A 674 -63.36 -12.78 2.41
CA GLN A 674 -64.05 -13.75 3.28
C GLN A 674 -63.97 -13.38 4.76
N GLN A 675 -62.92 -12.65 5.18
CA GLN A 675 -62.77 -12.17 6.55
C GLN A 675 -63.53 -10.87 6.84
N THR A 676 -64.06 -10.20 5.81
CA THR A 676 -64.73 -8.90 5.94
C THR A 676 -66.21 -9.10 6.31
N ILE A 677 -66.70 -8.38 7.32
CA ILE A 677 -68.10 -8.47 7.82
C ILE A 677 -68.97 -7.32 7.28
N GLY A 678 -68.34 -6.22 6.86
CA GLY A 678 -68.97 -5.03 6.28
C GLY A 678 -68.02 -3.83 6.37
N GLU A 679 -68.28 -2.75 5.64
CA GLU A 679 -67.47 -1.53 5.73
C GLU A 679 -67.55 -0.91 7.13
N GLY A 680 -66.41 -0.50 7.69
CA GLY A 680 -66.35 0.09 9.03
C GLY A 680 -66.70 -0.88 10.16
N LYS A 681 -66.63 -2.20 9.91
CA LYS A 681 -66.81 -3.25 10.91
C LYS A 681 -65.52 -4.02 11.12
N ARG A 682 -65.28 -4.44 12.36
CA ARG A 682 -64.13 -5.29 12.70
C ARG A 682 -64.15 -6.58 11.86
N PRO A 683 -63.04 -6.97 11.20
CA PRO A 683 -62.98 -8.24 10.47
C PRO A 683 -63.05 -9.43 11.44
N ARG A 684 -63.25 -10.64 10.90
CA ARG A 684 -63.24 -11.88 11.71
C ARG A 684 -61.89 -12.04 12.41
N CYS A 685 -61.86 -11.85 13.73
CA CYS A 685 -60.65 -11.91 14.57
C CYS A 685 -60.56 -13.15 15.45
N GLU A 686 -61.65 -13.90 15.60
CA GLU A 686 -61.74 -15.04 16.53
C GLU A 686 -62.16 -16.31 15.80
N ALA A 687 -61.71 -17.45 16.33
CA ALA A 687 -62.20 -18.76 15.94
C ALA A 687 -63.73 -18.84 16.07
N ASN A 688 -64.38 -19.62 15.20
CA ASN A 688 -65.84 -19.77 15.12
C ASN A 688 -66.65 -18.49 14.77
N SER A 689 -66.00 -17.37 14.44
CA SER A 689 -66.73 -16.18 13.94
C SER A 689 -67.49 -16.54 12.65
N PRO A 690 -68.76 -16.13 12.46
CA PRO A 690 -69.52 -16.51 11.27
C PRO A 690 -68.90 -15.97 9.98
N VAL A 691 -68.90 -16.78 8.91
CA VAL A 691 -68.50 -16.35 7.56
C VAL A 691 -69.72 -15.87 6.80
N LEU A 692 -69.81 -14.55 6.56
CA LEU A 692 -70.93 -13.95 5.85
C LEU A 692 -70.75 -13.94 4.33
N ASN A 693 -69.51 -14.07 3.84
CA ASN A 693 -69.19 -13.98 2.42
C ASN A 693 -68.19 -15.08 2.02
N SER A 694 -68.68 -16.31 1.89
CA SER A 694 -67.81 -17.45 1.52
C SER A 694 -67.29 -17.30 0.08
N ARG A 695 -65.97 -17.48 -0.09
CA ARG A 695 -65.27 -17.34 -1.37
C ARG A 695 -64.71 -18.67 -1.90
N ILE A 696 -65.05 -19.79 -1.25
CA ILE A 696 -64.52 -21.12 -1.60
C ILE A 696 -64.89 -21.57 -3.03
N THR A 697 -66.09 -21.27 -3.51
CA THR A 697 -66.54 -21.65 -4.86
C THR A 697 -65.68 -20.95 -5.91
N THR A 698 -65.48 -19.65 -5.77
CA THR A 698 -64.61 -18.85 -6.67
C THR A 698 -63.16 -19.34 -6.64
N LEU A 699 -62.63 -19.72 -5.46
CA LEU A 699 -61.30 -20.31 -5.35
C LEU A 699 -61.19 -21.63 -6.14
N LYS A 700 -62.20 -22.51 -6.04
CA LYS A 700 -62.23 -23.80 -6.75
C LYS A 700 -62.33 -23.60 -8.26
N GLU A 701 -63.16 -22.68 -8.72
CA GLU A 701 -63.27 -22.32 -10.14
C GLU A 701 -61.92 -21.81 -10.69
N MET A 702 -61.24 -20.94 -9.93
CA MET A 702 -59.90 -20.48 -10.30
C MET A 702 -58.87 -21.61 -10.38
N ALA A 703 -58.92 -22.57 -9.44
CA ALA A 703 -58.01 -23.72 -9.43
C ALA A 703 -58.20 -24.64 -10.64
N GLN A 704 -59.42 -24.70 -11.20
CA GLN A 704 -59.77 -25.51 -12.38
C GLN A 704 -59.37 -24.86 -13.71
N GLN A 705 -59.02 -23.57 -13.72
CA GLN A 705 -58.59 -22.88 -14.93
C GLN A 705 -57.26 -23.45 -15.44
N LYS A 706 -57.20 -23.78 -16.74
CA LYS A 706 -56.02 -24.37 -17.38
C LYS A 706 -54.76 -23.49 -17.22
N SER A 707 -54.92 -22.17 -17.19
CA SER A 707 -53.84 -21.19 -16.98
C SER A 707 -53.18 -21.26 -15.60
N ASN A 708 -53.83 -21.91 -14.62
CA ASN A 708 -53.42 -21.94 -13.21
C ASN A 708 -52.89 -23.31 -12.77
N GLN A 709 -52.80 -24.29 -13.68
CA GLN A 709 -52.40 -25.67 -13.34
C GLN A 709 -51.01 -25.77 -12.69
N ASN A 710 -50.08 -24.90 -13.09
CA ASN A 710 -48.74 -24.80 -12.52
C ASN A 710 -48.70 -24.24 -11.08
N MET A 711 -49.84 -23.79 -10.54
CA MET A 711 -50.01 -23.27 -9.18
C MET A 711 -50.86 -24.19 -8.30
N SER A 712 -51.09 -25.45 -8.70
CA SER A 712 -51.93 -26.41 -7.97
C SER A 712 -51.55 -26.57 -6.49
N ASN A 713 -50.26 -26.61 -6.18
CA ASN A 713 -49.76 -26.65 -4.79
C ASN A 713 -50.19 -25.43 -3.98
N ALA A 714 -50.14 -24.24 -4.57
CA ALA A 714 -50.60 -23.01 -3.90
C ALA A 714 -52.11 -23.04 -3.66
N PHE A 715 -52.92 -23.52 -4.61
CA PHE A 715 -54.36 -23.70 -4.41
C PHE A 715 -54.69 -24.76 -3.36
N ASN A 716 -53.94 -25.87 -3.31
CA ASN A 716 -54.12 -26.91 -2.30
C ASN A 716 -53.85 -26.36 -0.89
N LYS A 717 -52.77 -25.58 -0.73
CA LYS A 717 -52.48 -24.87 0.53
C LYS A 717 -53.59 -23.87 0.87
N ALA A 718 -53.99 -23.03 -0.08
CA ALA A 718 -55.05 -22.05 0.12
C ALA A 718 -56.38 -22.69 0.52
N THR A 719 -56.76 -23.81 -0.10
CA THR A 719 -58.07 -24.47 0.14
C THR A 719 -58.29 -24.79 1.61
N ALA A 720 -57.26 -25.22 2.35
CA ALA A 720 -57.37 -25.48 3.79
C ALA A 720 -57.86 -24.25 4.56
N TYR A 721 -57.34 -23.06 4.22
CA TYR A 721 -57.71 -21.79 4.85
C TYR A 721 -59.15 -21.35 4.57
N PHE A 722 -59.72 -21.74 3.42
CA PHE A 722 -61.09 -21.39 3.06
C PHE A 722 -62.12 -22.40 3.57
N VAL A 723 -61.72 -23.64 3.86
CA VAL A 723 -62.60 -24.72 4.35
C VAL A 723 -62.63 -24.79 5.87
N GLN A 724 -61.49 -24.66 6.54
CA GLN A 724 -61.39 -24.70 8.01
C GLN A 724 -61.74 -23.33 8.61
N ILE A 725 -62.94 -22.84 8.31
CA ILE A 725 -63.41 -21.49 8.66
C ILE A 725 -63.48 -21.28 10.18
N ASP A 726 -63.69 -22.34 10.95
CA ASP A 726 -63.73 -22.29 12.41
C ASP A 726 -62.36 -22.01 13.02
N THR A 727 -61.29 -22.36 12.32
CA THR A 727 -59.89 -22.15 12.73
C THR A 727 -59.28 -20.90 12.12
N HIS A 728 -59.57 -20.62 10.84
CA HIS A 728 -58.89 -19.56 10.10
C HIS A 728 -59.69 -18.25 10.03
N HIS A 729 -59.01 -17.19 10.45
CA HIS A 729 -59.53 -15.82 10.56
C HIS A 729 -58.45 -14.81 10.12
N ILE A 730 -58.62 -13.50 10.35
CA ILE A 730 -57.70 -12.47 9.82
C ILE A 730 -56.24 -12.68 10.25
N GLN A 731 -55.97 -13.21 11.45
CA GLN A 731 -54.61 -13.55 11.92
C GLN A 731 -53.93 -14.67 11.12
N SER A 732 -54.68 -15.49 10.37
CA SER A 732 -54.12 -16.51 9.48
C SER A 732 -53.65 -15.95 8.12
N SER A 733 -53.97 -14.69 7.82
CA SER A 733 -53.77 -14.08 6.49
C SER A 733 -52.30 -14.02 6.05
N SER A 734 -51.40 -13.58 6.93
CA SER A 734 -49.97 -13.50 6.61
C SER A 734 -49.37 -14.88 6.38
N LYS A 735 -49.73 -15.86 7.23
CA LYS A 735 -49.30 -17.26 7.08
C LYS A 735 -49.77 -17.85 5.76
N LEU A 736 -51.04 -17.65 5.39
CA LEU A 736 -51.56 -18.06 4.08
C LEU A 736 -50.73 -17.47 2.94
N LEU A 737 -50.50 -16.15 2.97
CA LEU A 737 -49.75 -15.46 1.92
C LEU A 737 -48.32 -16.01 1.75
N LEU A 738 -47.65 -16.31 2.85
CA LEU A 738 -46.31 -16.89 2.84
C LEU A 738 -46.32 -18.31 2.29
N GLU A 739 -47.27 -19.16 2.69
CA GLU A 739 -47.38 -20.53 2.20
C GLU A 739 -47.66 -20.59 0.69
N ILE A 740 -48.59 -19.77 0.19
CA ILE A 740 -48.90 -19.72 -1.24
C ILE A 740 -47.76 -19.05 -2.04
N GLY A 741 -47.12 -18.02 -1.47
CA GLY A 741 -45.97 -17.35 -2.05
C GLY A 741 -44.78 -18.31 -2.19
N ARG A 742 -44.49 -19.08 -1.15
CA ARG A 742 -43.43 -20.09 -1.17
C ARG A 742 -43.70 -21.18 -2.21
N CYS A 743 -44.96 -21.61 -2.36
CA CYS A 743 -45.34 -22.54 -3.43
C CYS A 743 -45.17 -21.92 -4.83
N ALA A 744 -45.36 -20.61 -4.97
CA ALA A 744 -45.26 -19.90 -6.25
C ALA A 744 -43.81 -19.64 -6.69
N PHE A 745 -42.97 -19.15 -5.76
CA PHE A 745 -41.65 -18.62 -6.06
C PHE A 745 -40.50 -19.52 -5.58
N GLY A 746 -40.69 -20.31 -4.52
CA GLY A 746 -39.67 -21.22 -3.98
C GLY A 746 -38.62 -20.55 -3.08
N ASP A 747 -38.65 -19.22 -2.93
CA ASP A 747 -37.70 -18.47 -2.11
C ASP A 747 -37.83 -18.77 -0.61
N ARG A 748 -36.70 -19.05 0.07
CA ARG A 748 -36.68 -19.41 1.49
C ARG A 748 -37.02 -18.27 2.44
N PHE A 749 -36.80 -17.01 2.03
CA PHE A 749 -37.20 -15.86 2.83
C PHE A 749 -38.71 -15.73 3.04
N LEU A 750 -39.52 -16.53 2.31
CA LEU A 750 -40.96 -16.67 2.50
C LEU A 750 -41.35 -17.73 3.54
N SER A 751 -40.38 -18.36 4.22
CA SER A 751 -40.67 -19.48 5.14
C SER A 751 -41.16 -19.05 6.51
N ASP A 752 -40.75 -17.87 6.99
CA ASP A 752 -41.13 -17.28 8.28
C ASP A 752 -41.08 -15.75 8.13
N VAL A 753 -42.08 -14.98 8.60
CA VAL A 753 -42.04 -13.49 8.62
C VAL A 753 -42.48 -12.95 9.97
#